data_AF-A0A146G0G2-F1
#
_entry.id   AF-A0A146G0G2-F1
#
_cell.length_a   1.000
_cell.length_b   1.000
_cell.length_c   1.000
_cell.angle_alpha   90.00
_cell.angle_beta   90.00
_cell.angle_gamma   90.00
#
_symmetry.space_group_name_H-M   'P 1'
#
loop_
_entity.id
_entity.type
_entity.pdbx_description
1 polymer ?
#
loop_
_entity_poly.entity_id
_entity_poly.type
_entity_poly.pdbx_seq_one_letter_code
_entity_poly.pdbx_strand_id
1 'polypeptide(L)'
;MSPLCPVVKGVDIVDIRQNDVEFSLVNDIQRGIDPPAGTCRSMPTMLLYDAQGLKLFEDITYLEEYYLTNAEIDVLRTHAKRIVERIPDNAQLLELGSGNLRKIEILLQEFEAASKRVDYYALDLSLSELERTFSEVSLDQYQYVELHGLHGTYDDALTWLENPANRKVPTVIMSMGSSIGNFDRPAAAKFLSQFARLLGPSDLMVLGLDSCTDSDKVYKAYNDSKGITRQFYENGLLHANAVLGYEAFKLDEWDIVTEYDNIEGRHQAFYAPKREVTINGVLLHKGEKLIFEEAFKYAPEQCDQLWHDAGLIEDAEFGNESGDYLIHVLSSATLNFPTSPSQYAAQSVPSFEEFQSLWTAWDIVTKAMVPREELLSKPIKLRNALIFYLGHIPTFLDVHLTRALGEKPTHPKSYRLIFERGIDPDVDDPEKCHSHSEIPDEWPALADILDYQVRVRSRVRSIFEKHNVADNRVLGEALWIGFEHEAMHLETFLYMLIQSERTLSPPAVPQPDFEKLFRDARQEARPNEWFSIPEQTLLVGLDDDGHSVPRDSYGWDNEKPQRKITVKAFEAQARPITNGEYAKYLQANHLPQKPESWVLVKSDQTYPTCNGVSQSSSYATNDFMAHFAVRTVFGSVPLELAQDWPVIASYDELAKYAKWVDCRIPTFEEAKSIYAHAARLKETSNGLSNGHSDTNGVNGHGHSETNPLRPRTPDHQPVQHPSRESLPVFVGLDSCNVGFKHWHPTPVIQNGDRLAGHGELGGVWEWTSTELAPHDGFEAMQIYPGYTSDFFDGKHNVILGGSWATHPRIAGRTTFVNWYQRNYPYPWAGARLVRDV
;
A
#
# COMPACT_ATOMS: atom_id res chain seq x y z
N MET A 1 6.79 41.21 17.98
CA MET A 1 6.76 41.05 19.45
C MET A 1 5.44 40.38 19.76
N SER A 2 5.47 39.06 19.86
CA SER A 2 4.31 38.21 20.19
C SER A 2 4.04 38.27 21.69
N PRO A 3 2.77 38.17 22.14
CA PRO A 3 2.48 38.08 23.56
C PRO A 3 2.89 36.70 24.09
N LEU A 4 3.54 36.71 25.25
CA LEU A 4 4.06 35.55 25.96
C LEU A 4 2.93 34.60 26.37
N CYS A 5 3.09 33.31 26.06
CA CYS A 5 2.27 32.23 26.60
C CYS A 5 2.45 32.11 28.13
N PRO A 6 1.40 31.78 28.90
CA PRO A 6 1.54 31.45 30.30
C PRO A 6 2.21 30.07 30.43
N VAL A 7 3.35 30.02 31.12
CA VAL A 7 4.03 28.78 31.46
C VAL A 7 3.28 28.14 32.63
N VAL A 8 2.46 27.12 32.35
CA VAL A 8 2.16 26.08 33.34
C VAL A 8 3.51 25.45 33.72
N LYS A 9 3.76 25.23 35.01
CA LYS A 9 5.07 24.72 35.48
C LYS A 9 5.43 23.41 34.77
N GLY A 10 6.34 23.48 33.79
CA GLY A 10 7.13 22.35 33.30
C GLY A 10 6.71 21.70 31.98
N VAL A 11 5.54 22.02 31.40
CA VAL A 11 5.08 21.45 30.11
C VAL A 11 4.88 22.56 29.08
N ASP A 12 5.42 22.39 27.87
CA ASP A 12 5.25 23.35 26.78
C ASP A 12 3.88 23.16 26.10
N ILE A 13 3.10 24.23 25.96
CA ILE A 13 1.82 24.23 25.25
C ILE A 13 1.94 25.16 24.04
N VAL A 14 1.80 24.58 22.84
CA VAL A 14 1.93 25.29 21.57
C VAL A 14 0.54 25.59 21.00
N ASP A 15 0.24 26.86 20.74
CA ASP A 15 -0.97 27.26 20.01
C ASP A 15 -0.77 27.04 18.51
N ILE A 16 -1.55 26.13 17.93
CA ILE A 16 -1.47 25.73 16.53
C ILE A 16 -2.68 26.20 15.70
N ARG A 17 -3.62 26.92 16.31
CA ARG A 17 -4.87 27.34 15.67
C ARG A 17 -4.64 28.30 14.51
N GLN A 18 -5.36 28.06 13.40
CA GLN A 18 -5.32 28.95 12.24
C GLN A 18 -6.52 29.91 12.11
N ASN A 19 -7.69 29.56 12.68
CA ASN A 19 -8.94 30.33 12.56
C ASN A 19 -9.68 30.48 13.91
N ASP A 20 -10.63 31.42 13.97
CA ASP A 20 -11.44 31.70 15.17
C ASP A 20 -12.71 30.83 15.22
N VAL A 21 -12.81 29.93 16.21
CA VAL A 21 -13.82 28.86 16.32
C VAL A 21 -15.22 29.41 16.67
N GLU A 22 -15.31 30.47 17.48
CA GLU A 22 -16.60 31.01 17.96
C GLU A 22 -17.47 31.53 16.82
N PHE A 23 -16.86 32.18 15.82
CA PHE A 23 -17.56 32.72 14.67
C PHE A 23 -18.15 31.61 13.78
N SER A 24 -17.59 30.40 13.81
CA SER A 24 -18.15 29.26 13.08
C SER A 24 -19.44 28.77 13.71
N LEU A 25 -19.48 28.63 15.04
CA LEU A 25 -20.62 28.01 15.74
C LEU A 25 -21.94 28.76 15.55
N VAL A 26 -21.93 30.10 15.52
CA VAL A 26 -23.15 30.89 15.22
C VAL A 26 -23.70 30.54 13.84
N ASN A 27 -22.83 30.44 12.83
CA ASN A 27 -23.21 30.08 11.47
C ASN A 27 -23.69 28.63 11.39
N ASP A 28 -23.07 27.72 12.13
CA ASP A 28 -23.42 26.29 12.12
C ASP A 28 -24.77 26.04 12.81
N ILE A 29 -25.08 26.74 13.91
CA ILE A 29 -26.43 26.75 14.50
C ILE A 29 -27.44 27.22 13.46
N GLN A 30 -27.17 28.34 12.78
CA GLN A 30 -28.14 28.94 11.86
C GLN A 30 -28.39 28.05 10.63
N ARG A 31 -27.33 27.45 10.07
CA ARG A 31 -27.43 26.48 8.96
C ARG A 31 -28.09 25.16 9.39
N GLY A 32 -27.82 24.69 10.60
CA GLY A 32 -28.43 23.49 11.15
C GLY A 32 -29.93 23.66 11.40
N ILE A 33 -30.32 24.86 11.87
CA ILE A 33 -31.73 25.21 12.02
C ILE A 33 -32.37 25.38 10.66
N ASP A 34 -31.81 26.12 9.70
CA ASP A 34 -32.41 26.37 8.37
C ASP A 34 -31.60 25.76 7.21
N PRO A 35 -31.54 24.42 7.10
CA PRO A 35 -30.72 23.78 6.09
C PRO A 35 -31.43 23.77 4.73
N PRO A 36 -30.71 23.49 3.63
CA PRO A 36 -31.31 23.33 2.31
C PRO A 36 -32.45 22.30 2.30
N ALA A 37 -33.49 22.56 1.51
CA ALA A 37 -34.66 21.70 1.42
C ALA A 37 -34.28 20.23 1.15
N GLY A 38 -34.81 19.32 1.97
CA GLY A 38 -34.48 17.89 1.93
C GLY A 38 -33.39 17.44 2.90
N THR A 39 -32.75 18.37 3.62
CA THR A 39 -31.77 18.06 4.67
C THR A 39 -32.45 18.07 6.04
N CYS A 40 -32.09 17.15 6.93
CA CYS A 40 -32.58 17.15 8.31
C CYS A 40 -32.02 18.36 9.08
N ARG A 41 -32.85 18.99 9.91
CA ARG A 41 -32.38 20.02 10.83
C ARG A 41 -31.49 19.41 11.90
N SER A 42 -30.47 20.15 12.31
CA SER A 42 -29.46 19.70 13.27
C SER A 42 -28.99 20.83 14.18
N MET A 43 -28.34 20.48 15.28
CA MET A 43 -27.60 21.39 16.15
C MET A 43 -26.15 20.90 16.27
N PRO A 44 -25.14 21.79 16.27
CA PRO A 44 -23.74 21.38 16.37
C PRO A 44 -23.44 20.65 17.68
N THR A 45 -22.84 19.45 17.60
CA THR A 45 -22.43 18.65 18.78
C THR A 45 -21.44 19.39 19.68
N MET A 46 -20.61 20.28 19.09
CA MET A 46 -19.68 21.14 19.82
C MET A 46 -20.36 22.01 20.90
N LEU A 47 -21.66 22.24 20.80
CA LEU A 47 -22.41 22.96 21.83
C LEU A 47 -22.44 22.23 23.18
N LEU A 48 -22.24 20.91 23.18
CA LEU A 48 -22.24 20.11 24.40
C LEU A 48 -20.94 20.28 25.22
N TYR A 49 -19.86 20.82 24.65
CA TYR A 49 -18.51 20.76 25.22
C TYR A 49 -17.95 22.13 25.64
N ASP A 50 -18.80 23.03 26.16
CA ASP A 50 -18.29 24.17 26.93
C ASP A 50 -17.74 23.71 28.30
N ALA A 51 -17.19 24.62 29.09
CA ALA A 51 -16.59 24.28 30.38
C ALA A 51 -17.54 23.52 31.33
N GLN A 52 -18.83 23.86 31.34
CA GLN A 52 -19.82 23.16 32.15
C GLN A 52 -20.18 21.80 31.57
N GLY A 53 -20.31 21.71 30.25
CA GLY A 53 -20.55 20.49 29.51
C GLY A 53 -19.43 19.45 29.70
N LEU A 54 -18.17 19.88 29.64
CA LEU A 54 -17.00 19.02 29.90
C LEU A 54 -17.04 18.41 31.30
N LYS A 55 -17.44 19.19 32.31
CA LYS A 55 -17.61 18.69 33.68
C LYS A 55 -18.74 17.66 33.78
N LEU A 56 -19.87 17.90 33.12
CA LEU A 56 -20.98 16.94 33.07
C LEU A 56 -20.56 15.64 32.35
N PHE A 57 -19.79 15.76 31.27
CA PHE A 57 -19.25 14.61 30.56
C PHE A 57 -18.26 13.82 31.43
N GLU A 58 -17.39 14.50 32.18
CA GLU A 58 -16.55 13.84 33.18
C GLU A 58 -17.39 13.06 34.20
N ASP A 59 -18.44 13.64 34.76
CA ASP A 59 -19.36 12.94 35.66
C ASP A 59 -20.02 11.70 35.01
N ILE A 60 -20.39 11.79 33.72
CA ILE A 60 -20.92 10.65 32.93
C ILE A 60 -19.90 9.51 32.87
N THR A 61 -18.61 9.79 32.70
CA THR A 61 -17.56 8.76 32.59
C THR A 61 -17.37 7.91 33.86
N TYR A 62 -17.92 8.34 34.99
CA TYR A 62 -17.93 7.59 36.26
C TYR A 62 -19.25 6.82 36.50
N LEU A 63 -20.24 6.94 35.62
CA LEU A 63 -21.49 6.19 35.72
C LEU A 63 -21.28 4.72 35.37
N GLU A 64 -22.00 3.84 36.08
CA GLU A 64 -21.98 2.41 35.80
C GLU A 64 -22.64 2.09 34.46
N GLU A 65 -23.71 2.83 34.09
CA GLU A 65 -24.38 2.66 32.80
C GLU A 65 -23.48 3.06 31.61
N TYR A 66 -22.56 4.02 31.79
CA TYR A 66 -21.63 4.47 30.74
C TYR A 66 -20.37 3.57 30.69
N TYR A 67 -20.58 2.33 30.26
CA TYR A 67 -19.55 1.27 30.29
C TYR A 67 -18.25 1.60 29.54
N LEU A 68 -18.33 2.41 28.48
CA LEU A 68 -17.26 2.76 27.55
C LEU A 68 -15.92 3.07 28.22
N THR A 69 -15.93 3.96 29.23
CA THR A 69 -14.70 4.40 29.89
C THR A 69 -14.00 3.26 30.63
N ASN A 70 -14.76 2.42 31.33
CA ASN A 70 -14.18 1.31 32.09
C ASN A 70 -13.79 0.15 31.17
N ALA A 71 -14.55 -0.09 30.10
CA ALA A 71 -14.20 -1.08 29.08
C ALA A 71 -12.85 -0.74 28.42
N GLU A 72 -12.65 0.51 28.03
CA GLU A 72 -11.40 1.01 27.45
C GLU A 72 -10.22 0.91 28.44
N ILE A 73 -10.41 1.31 29.71
CA ILE A 73 -9.40 1.16 30.77
C ILE A 73 -9.02 -0.31 30.97
N ASP A 74 -9.97 -1.23 30.89
CA ASP A 74 -9.73 -2.68 31.00
C ASP A 74 -8.82 -3.17 29.87
N VAL A 75 -9.08 -2.78 28.61
CA VAL A 75 -8.20 -3.10 27.48
C VAL A 75 -6.78 -2.56 27.72
N LEU A 76 -6.67 -1.28 28.09
CA LEU A 76 -5.38 -0.64 28.33
C LEU A 76 -4.59 -1.34 29.44
N ARG A 77 -5.20 -1.64 30.58
CA ARG A 77 -4.52 -2.34 31.68
C ARG A 77 -4.09 -3.75 31.31
N THR A 78 -4.91 -4.45 30.54
CA THR A 78 -4.64 -5.83 30.14
C THR A 78 -3.54 -5.91 29.08
N HIS A 79 -3.49 -4.94 28.15
CA HIS A 79 -2.67 -5.03 26.94
C HIS A 79 -1.61 -3.93 26.77
N ALA A 80 -1.46 -2.99 27.71
CA ALA A 80 -0.52 -1.86 27.63
C ALA A 80 0.87 -2.27 27.12
N LYS A 81 1.45 -3.32 27.74
CA LYS A 81 2.75 -3.86 27.34
C LYS A 81 2.80 -4.23 25.86
N ARG A 82 1.79 -4.96 25.36
CA ARG A 82 1.73 -5.41 23.96
C ARG A 82 1.53 -4.24 22.99
N ILE A 83 0.85 -3.18 23.41
CA ILE A 83 0.67 -1.95 22.63
C ILE A 83 1.99 -1.18 22.57
N VAL A 84 2.62 -0.91 23.73
CA VAL A 84 3.90 -0.19 23.83
C VAL A 84 5.04 -0.91 23.13
N GLU A 85 5.07 -2.25 23.15
CA GLU A 85 6.06 -3.05 22.40
C GLU A 85 6.02 -2.76 20.88
N ARG A 86 4.84 -2.46 20.32
CA ARG A 86 4.63 -2.24 18.88
C ARG A 86 5.01 -0.82 18.44
N ILE A 87 4.72 0.18 19.27
CA ILE A 87 5.07 1.59 19.00
C ILE A 87 6.60 1.70 18.84
N PRO A 88 7.18 2.47 17.91
CA PRO A 88 8.64 2.63 17.82
C PRO A 88 9.25 3.32 19.05
N ASP A 89 10.53 3.08 19.33
CA ASP A 89 11.27 3.87 20.33
C ASP A 89 11.57 5.28 19.79
N ASN A 90 11.57 6.29 20.66
CA ASN A 90 11.66 7.72 20.31
C ASN A 90 10.54 8.17 19.37
N ALA A 91 9.36 7.55 19.45
CA ALA A 91 8.20 7.99 18.69
C ALA A 91 7.60 9.27 19.32
N GLN A 92 6.88 10.04 18.51
CA GLN A 92 5.93 11.02 19.00
C GLN A 92 4.53 10.42 19.03
N LEU A 93 3.83 10.55 20.15
CA LEU A 93 2.48 10.04 20.37
C LEU A 93 1.50 11.21 20.48
N LEU A 94 0.76 11.48 19.40
CA LEU A 94 -0.23 12.56 19.35
C LEU A 94 -1.62 12.03 19.69
N GLU A 95 -2.17 12.40 20.84
CA GLU A 95 -3.53 12.08 21.24
C GLU A 95 -4.51 13.15 20.77
N LEU A 96 -5.45 12.75 19.92
CA LEU A 96 -6.53 13.59 19.42
C LEU A 96 -7.65 13.66 20.47
N GLY A 97 -7.85 14.84 21.07
CA GLY A 97 -8.90 15.06 22.06
C GLY A 97 -8.55 14.43 23.40
N SER A 98 -7.43 14.86 23.98
CA SER A 98 -6.82 14.25 25.17
C SER A 98 -7.70 14.21 26.42
N GLY A 99 -8.62 15.17 26.60
CA GLY A 99 -9.50 15.21 27.75
C GLY A 99 -8.72 15.17 29.07
N ASN A 100 -9.06 14.22 29.96
CA ASN A 100 -8.27 13.96 31.17
C ASN A 100 -7.25 12.82 30.94
N LEU A 101 -6.09 12.91 31.58
CA LEU A 101 -4.99 11.96 31.36
C LEU A 101 -5.18 10.59 32.02
N ARG A 102 -6.30 10.34 32.71
CA ARG A 102 -6.52 9.12 33.52
C ARG A 102 -6.34 7.84 32.72
N LYS A 103 -6.76 7.84 31.45
CA LYS A 103 -6.63 6.66 30.56
C LYS A 103 -5.22 6.53 30.04
N ILE A 104 -4.66 7.62 29.53
CA ILE A 104 -3.38 7.57 28.85
C ILE A 104 -2.21 7.35 29.80
N GLU A 105 -2.31 7.75 31.07
CA GLU A 105 -1.31 7.44 32.10
C GLU A 105 -0.96 5.95 32.15
N ILE A 106 -1.90 5.05 31.82
CA ILE A 106 -1.65 3.61 31.78
C ILE A 106 -0.57 3.26 30.74
N LEU A 107 -0.63 3.86 29.54
CA LEU A 107 0.40 3.64 28.52
C LEU A 107 1.68 4.40 28.85
N LEU A 108 1.60 5.64 29.35
CA LEU A 108 2.78 6.42 29.72
C LEU A 108 3.61 5.72 30.80
N GLN A 109 2.95 5.13 31.81
CA GLN A 109 3.62 4.30 32.83
C GLN A 109 4.27 3.04 32.24
N GLU A 110 3.68 2.44 31.22
CA GLU A 110 4.27 1.28 30.56
C GLU A 110 5.48 1.68 29.69
N PHE A 111 5.48 2.85 29.05
CA PHE A 111 6.68 3.41 28.39
C PHE A 111 7.85 3.58 29.38
N GLU A 112 7.58 4.13 30.56
CA GLU A 112 8.57 4.21 31.65
C GLU A 112 9.07 2.84 32.09
N ALA A 113 8.15 1.90 32.35
CA ALA A 113 8.48 0.54 32.76
C ALA A 113 9.33 -0.20 31.70
N ALA A 114 9.07 0.06 30.41
CA ALA A 114 9.83 -0.47 29.29
C ALA A 114 11.13 0.30 29.01
N SER A 115 11.38 1.42 29.71
CA SER A 115 12.50 2.33 29.45
C SER A 115 12.57 2.82 28.00
N LYS A 116 11.40 3.07 27.42
CA LYS A 116 11.21 3.40 26.01
C LYS A 116 10.81 4.86 25.86
N ARG A 117 11.56 5.60 25.06
CA ARG A 117 11.38 7.05 24.92
C ARG A 117 10.17 7.38 24.07
N VAL A 118 9.39 8.37 24.49
CA VAL A 118 8.23 8.88 23.74
C VAL A 118 7.99 10.36 24.05
N ASP A 119 7.71 11.12 23.01
CA ASP A 119 7.22 12.50 23.13
C ASP A 119 5.69 12.48 23.02
N TYR A 120 4.99 12.65 24.13
CA TYR A 120 3.53 12.63 24.17
C TYR A 120 2.96 14.04 23.96
N TYR A 121 2.08 14.17 22.96
CA TYR A 121 1.38 15.41 22.61
C TYR A 121 -0.11 15.26 22.91
N ALA A 122 -0.59 16.01 23.91
CA ALA A 122 -2.02 16.16 24.20
C ALA A 122 -2.61 17.25 23.32
N LEU A 123 -3.50 16.90 22.39
CA LEU A 123 -4.25 17.88 21.59
C LEU A 123 -5.60 18.17 22.26
N ASP A 124 -5.89 19.45 22.49
CA ASP A 124 -7.21 19.89 22.94
C ASP A 124 -7.58 21.27 22.38
N LEU A 125 -8.88 21.51 22.24
CA LEU A 125 -9.44 22.79 21.82
C LEU A 125 -9.47 23.82 22.95
N SER A 126 -9.41 23.36 24.21
CA SER A 126 -9.51 24.19 25.41
C SER A 126 -8.13 24.32 26.06
N LEU A 127 -7.54 25.51 25.94
CA LEU A 127 -6.29 25.83 26.63
C LEU A 127 -6.40 25.58 28.14
N SER A 128 -7.51 26.00 28.78
CA SER A 128 -7.69 25.84 30.22
C SER A 128 -7.76 24.38 30.65
N GLU A 129 -8.29 23.49 29.81
CA GLU A 129 -8.28 22.05 30.11
C GLU A 129 -6.88 21.47 29.98
N LEU A 130 -6.10 21.83 28.96
CA LEU A 130 -4.69 21.43 28.88
C LEU A 130 -3.91 21.88 30.12
N GLU A 131 -4.07 23.13 30.53
CA GLU A 131 -3.41 23.68 31.71
C GLU A 131 -3.82 22.94 32.99
N ARG A 132 -5.12 22.66 33.16
CA ARG A 132 -5.65 21.92 34.32
C ARG A 132 -5.09 20.50 34.34
N THR A 133 -5.22 19.79 33.24
CA THR A 133 -4.80 18.41 33.08
C THR A 133 -3.31 18.22 33.35
N PHE A 134 -2.43 19.09 32.83
CA PHE A 134 -1.00 19.03 33.16
C PHE A 134 -0.66 19.44 34.59
N SER A 135 -1.49 20.28 35.23
CA SER A 135 -1.27 20.67 36.63
C SER A 135 -1.51 19.53 37.63
N GLU A 136 -2.27 18.50 37.22
CA GLU A 136 -2.60 17.32 38.03
C GLU A 136 -1.54 16.21 37.92
N VAL A 137 -0.64 16.30 36.94
CA VAL A 137 0.39 15.28 36.67
C VAL A 137 1.72 15.62 37.36
N SER A 138 2.31 14.61 38.02
CA SER A 138 3.62 14.73 38.65
C SER A 138 4.74 14.46 37.64
N LEU A 139 5.31 15.49 37.02
CA LEU A 139 6.38 15.36 36.01
C LEU A 139 7.61 14.58 36.49
N ASP A 140 7.93 14.61 37.79
CA ASP A 140 9.07 13.91 38.37
C ASP A 140 8.98 12.37 38.26
N GLN A 141 7.82 11.82 37.86
CA GLN A 141 7.63 10.38 37.68
C GLN A 141 8.04 9.86 36.29
N TYR A 142 8.35 10.76 35.35
CA TYR A 142 8.66 10.41 33.97
C TYR A 142 10.14 10.69 33.63
N GLN A 143 10.88 9.65 33.22
CA GLN A 143 12.27 9.73 32.76
C GLN A 143 12.40 9.49 31.24
N TYR A 144 11.46 8.74 30.67
CA TYR A 144 11.43 8.33 29.27
C TYR A 144 10.28 8.98 28.50
N VAL A 145 9.26 9.48 29.19
CA VAL A 145 8.13 10.23 28.61
C VAL A 145 8.36 11.73 28.73
N GLU A 146 8.33 12.45 27.61
CA GLU A 146 8.24 13.91 27.58
C GLU A 146 6.81 14.34 27.26
N LEU A 147 6.26 15.32 27.99
CA LEU A 147 4.87 15.77 27.82
C LEU A 147 4.83 17.12 27.11
N HIS A 148 3.92 17.27 26.16
CA HIS A 148 3.66 18.47 25.39
C HIS A 148 2.16 18.69 25.20
N GLY A 149 1.73 19.95 25.11
CA GLY A 149 0.36 20.32 24.75
C GLY A 149 0.29 20.97 23.37
N LEU A 150 -0.74 20.62 22.60
CA LEU A 150 -1.12 21.32 21.37
C LEU A 150 -2.52 21.91 21.57
N HIS A 151 -2.61 23.23 21.48
CA HIS A 151 -3.88 23.93 21.56
C HIS A 151 -4.41 24.18 20.14
N GLY A 152 -5.46 23.44 19.76
CA GLY A 152 -6.10 23.57 18.45
C GLY A 152 -7.08 22.45 18.11
N THR A 153 -7.63 22.53 16.90
CA THR A 153 -8.56 21.53 16.37
C THR A 153 -7.81 20.34 15.74
N TYR A 154 -8.55 19.29 15.37
CA TYR A 154 -7.98 18.17 14.62
C TYR A 154 -7.42 18.59 13.25
N ASP A 155 -8.06 19.56 12.58
CA ASP A 155 -7.59 20.12 11.31
C ASP A 155 -6.30 20.95 11.48
N ASP A 156 -6.18 21.69 12.59
CA ASP A 156 -4.95 22.41 12.93
C ASP A 156 -3.79 21.42 13.18
N ALA A 157 -4.07 20.31 13.88
CA ALA A 157 -3.08 19.25 14.12
C ALA A 157 -2.65 18.56 12.83
N LEU A 158 -3.58 18.31 11.90
CA LEU A 158 -3.26 17.80 10.57
C LEU A 158 -2.30 18.76 9.85
N THR A 159 -2.62 20.06 9.85
CA THR A 159 -1.77 21.09 9.22
C THR A 159 -0.40 21.22 9.90
N TRP A 160 -0.35 21.04 11.23
CA TRP A 160 0.90 21.01 11.98
C TRP A 160 1.76 19.80 11.58
N LEU A 161 1.16 18.63 11.38
CA LEU A 161 1.84 17.40 10.92
C LEU A 161 2.27 17.46 9.45
N GLU A 162 1.61 18.24 8.60
CA GLU A 162 2.03 18.45 7.20
C GLU A 162 3.42 19.09 7.09
N ASN A 163 3.86 19.82 8.12
CA ASN A 163 5.21 20.36 8.17
C ASN A 163 6.23 19.25 8.48
N PRO A 164 7.17 18.92 7.55
CA PRO A 164 8.15 17.85 7.77
C PRO A 164 9.05 18.08 8.99
N ALA A 165 9.20 19.33 9.45
CA ALA A 165 9.98 19.63 10.65
C ALA A 165 9.37 19.04 11.93
N ASN A 166 8.05 18.80 11.93
CA ASN A 166 7.28 18.24 13.04
C ASN A 166 7.12 16.71 12.93
N ARG A 167 7.71 16.08 11.91
CA ARG A 167 7.63 14.63 11.66
C ARG A 167 9.00 14.03 11.32
N LYS A 168 9.95 14.29 12.21
CA LYS A 168 11.33 13.79 12.09
C LYS A 168 11.53 12.40 12.71
N VAL A 169 10.62 12.02 13.58
CA VAL A 169 10.60 10.73 14.29
C VAL A 169 9.31 10.00 13.95
N PRO A 170 9.24 8.67 14.19
CA PRO A 170 8.01 7.93 13.97
C PRO A 170 6.84 8.56 14.72
N THR A 171 5.72 8.71 14.03
CA THR A 171 4.51 9.38 14.52
C THR A 171 3.44 8.35 14.79
N VAL A 172 2.86 8.39 15.99
CA VAL A 172 1.69 7.59 16.36
C VAL A 172 0.53 8.53 16.60
N ILE A 173 -0.51 8.43 15.77
CA ILE A 173 -1.75 9.17 15.95
C ILE A 173 -2.69 8.33 16.80
N MET A 174 -3.19 8.87 17.88
CA MET A 174 -4.02 8.14 18.82
C MET A 174 -5.37 8.83 18.98
N SER A 175 -6.46 8.08 18.84
CA SER A 175 -7.80 8.56 19.12
C SER A 175 -8.51 7.56 20.02
N MET A 176 -8.75 8.00 21.25
CA MET A 176 -9.27 7.19 22.34
C MET A 176 -10.72 7.61 22.66
N GLY A 177 -11.43 6.78 23.42
CA GLY A 177 -12.83 7.02 23.78
C GLY A 177 -13.81 6.65 22.68
N SER A 178 -14.85 7.47 22.49
CA SER A 178 -15.94 7.21 21.54
C SER A 178 -16.01 8.21 20.39
N SER A 179 -14.99 9.06 20.21
CA SER A 179 -15.00 10.20 19.28
C SER A 179 -15.23 9.80 17.82
N ILE A 180 -14.63 8.69 17.37
CA ILE A 180 -14.84 8.17 16.01
C ILE A 180 -16.30 7.75 15.78
N GLY A 181 -17.01 7.35 16.84
CA GLY A 181 -18.43 7.04 16.80
C GLY A 181 -19.32 8.26 16.51
N ASN A 182 -18.82 9.49 16.64
CA ASN A 182 -19.59 10.70 16.38
C ASN A 182 -19.70 11.04 14.88
N PHE A 183 -18.98 10.31 14.03
CA PHE A 183 -19.05 10.44 12.59
C PHE A 183 -19.92 9.33 12.01
N ASP A 184 -20.67 9.63 10.94
CA ASP A 184 -21.14 8.57 10.06
C ASP A 184 -19.95 7.80 9.45
N ARG A 185 -20.19 6.56 9.01
CA ARG A 185 -19.10 5.67 8.59
C ARG A 185 -18.25 6.25 7.44
N PRO A 186 -18.82 6.85 6.38
CA PRO A 186 -18.03 7.52 5.34
C PRO A 186 -17.22 8.71 5.86
N ALA A 187 -17.79 9.52 6.76
CA ALA A 187 -17.09 10.65 7.36
C ALA A 187 -15.95 10.20 8.28
N ALA A 188 -16.13 9.11 9.05
CA ALA A 188 -15.10 8.49 9.86
C ALA A 188 -13.92 8.02 8.99
N ALA A 189 -14.20 7.29 7.91
CA ALA A 189 -13.19 6.84 6.96
C ALA A 189 -12.44 8.03 6.34
N LYS A 190 -13.17 9.06 5.91
CA LYS A 190 -12.58 10.28 5.36
C LYS A 190 -11.66 10.98 6.36
N PHE A 191 -12.12 11.15 7.61
CA PHE A 191 -11.34 11.77 8.68
C PHE A 191 -10.02 11.01 8.93
N LEU A 192 -10.11 9.69 9.12
CA LEU A 192 -8.92 8.85 9.34
C LEU A 192 -7.98 8.87 8.13
N SER A 193 -8.52 8.91 6.91
CA SER A 193 -7.72 8.94 5.68
C SER A 193 -6.84 10.18 5.56
N GLN A 194 -7.23 11.30 6.18
CA GLN A 194 -6.42 12.52 6.18
C GLN A 194 -5.10 12.29 6.93
N PHE A 195 -5.16 11.65 8.10
CA PHE A 195 -3.97 11.26 8.86
C PHE A 195 -3.21 10.14 8.16
N ALA A 196 -3.90 9.08 7.70
CA ALA A 196 -3.27 7.91 7.07
C ALA A 196 -2.33 8.28 5.90
N ARG A 197 -2.70 9.29 5.09
CA ARG A 197 -1.89 9.78 3.96
C ARG A 197 -0.60 10.48 4.37
N LEU A 198 -0.55 10.99 5.60
CA LEU A 198 0.66 11.57 6.14
C LEU A 198 1.61 10.46 6.58
N LEU A 199 1.11 9.39 7.20
CA LEU A 199 1.89 8.35 7.85
C LEU A 199 2.77 7.54 6.87
N GLY A 200 4.03 7.34 7.25
CA GLY A 200 4.99 6.48 6.56
C GLY A 200 5.09 5.06 7.14
N PRO A 201 5.98 4.21 6.63
CA PRO A 201 6.09 2.79 7.04
C PRO A 201 6.48 2.53 8.51
N SER A 202 6.95 3.56 9.22
CA SER A 202 7.29 3.49 10.65
C SER A 202 6.20 4.05 11.56
N ASP A 203 5.20 4.71 10.98
CA ASP A 203 4.16 5.43 11.71
C ASP A 203 2.95 4.52 11.95
N LEU A 204 2.17 4.83 12.99
CA LEU A 204 1.02 4.02 13.39
C LEU A 204 -0.19 4.89 13.73
N MET A 205 -1.36 4.26 13.78
CA MET A 205 -2.54 4.79 14.46
C MET A 205 -2.98 3.85 15.56
N VAL A 206 -3.41 4.39 16.70
CA VAL A 206 -4.00 3.64 17.81
C VAL A 206 -5.41 4.17 18.03
N LEU A 207 -6.42 3.36 17.74
CA LEU A 207 -7.82 3.77 17.76
C LEU A 207 -8.65 2.91 18.69
N GLY A 208 -9.39 3.54 19.61
CA GLY A 208 -10.42 2.89 20.40
C GLY A 208 -11.77 2.95 19.69
N LEU A 209 -12.46 1.81 19.57
CA LEU A 209 -13.80 1.70 18.99
C LEU A 209 -14.74 0.93 19.91
N ASP A 210 -15.98 1.41 19.95
CA ASP A 210 -17.09 0.75 20.65
C ASP A 210 -17.73 -0.31 19.74
N SER A 211 -17.57 -1.57 20.13
CA SER A 211 -18.05 -2.74 19.38
C SER A 211 -19.29 -3.37 20.02
N CYS A 212 -19.92 -2.68 20.96
CA CYS A 212 -21.10 -3.19 21.64
C CYS A 212 -22.30 -3.35 20.70
N THR A 213 -22.83 -4.56 20.64
CA THR A 213 -24.04 -4.90 19.85
C THR A 213 -25.31 -4.98 20.71
N ASP A 214 -25.22 -4.79 22.02
CA ASP A 214 -26.37 -4.80 22.94
C ASP A 214 -27.04 -3.42 22.97
N SER A 215 -28.18 -3.31 22.29
CA SER A 215 -28.91 -2.05 22.14
C SER A 215 -29.45 -1.50 23.45
N ASP A 216 -29.82 -2.34 24.43
CA ASP A 216 -30.30 -1.88 25.74
C ASP A 216 -29.15 -1.33 26.58
N LYS A 217 -27.99 -2.01 26.54
CA LYS A 217 -26.77 -1.54 27.19
C LYS A 217 -26.32 -0.19 26.61
N VAL A 218 -26.27 -0.07 25.28
CA VAL A 218 -25.93 1.21 24.62
C VAL A 218 -26.97 2.27 24.97
N TYR A 219 -28.26 1.97 24.87
CA TYR A 219 -29.32 2.94 25.17
C TYR A 219 -29.19 3.51 26.59
N LYS A 220 -28.91 2.67 27.59
CA LYS A 220 -28.70 3.09 28.99
C LYS A 220 -27.45 3.93 29.19
N ALA A 221 -26.37 3.68 28.45
CA ALA A 221 -25.17 4.50 28.52
C ALA A 221 -25.45 5.99 28.23
N TYR A 222 -26.36 6.24 27.28
CA TYR A 222 -26.76 7.61 26.89
C TYR A 222 -28.09 8.07 27.53
N ASN A 223 -28.69 7.24 28.40
CA ASN A 223 -29.93 7.53 29.11
C ASN A 223 -29.83 7.05 30.55
N ASP A 224 -28.88 7.61 31.28
CA ASP A 224 -28.54 7.20 32.63
C ASP A 224 -29.70 7.43 33.62
N SER A 225 -29.78 6.58 34.64
CA SER A 225 -30.85 6.66 35.64
C SER A 225 -30.76 7.89 36.56
N LYS A 226 -29.58 8.55 36.63
CA LYS A 226 -29.36 9.75 37.44
C LYS A 226 -29.67 11.04 36.68
N GLY A 227 -29.91 10.95 35.36
CA GLY A 227 -30.21 12.09 34.49
C GLY A 227 -29.05 13.05 34.29
N ILE A 228 -27.80 12.61 34.43
CA ILE A 228 -26.61 13.43 34.19
C ILE A 228 -26.42 13.64 32.68
N THR A 229 -26.58 12.60 31.86
CA THR A 229 -26.52 12.71 30.40
C THR A 229 -27.61 13.63 29.86
N ARG A 230 -28.79 13.59 30.47
CA ARG A 230 -29.85 14.57 30.16
C ARG A 230 -29.42 16.01 30.48
N GLN A 231 -28.80 16.26 31.63
CA GLN A 231 -28.30 17.60 31.97
C GLN A 231 -27.21 18.06 31.00
N PHE A 232 -26.35 17.15 30.56
CA PHE A 232 -25.34 17.41 29.52
C PHE A 232 -25.98 17.85 28.20
N TYR A 233 -27.04 17.19 27.76
CA TYR A 233 -27.81 17.61 26.59
C TYR A 233 -28.53 18.96 26.82
N GLU A 234 -29.16 19.19 27.97
CA GLU A 234 -29.80 20.48 28.26
C GLU A 234 -28.79 21.63 28.27
N ASN A 235 -27.55 21.37 28.72
CA ASN A 235 -26.46 22.35 28.67
C ASN A 235 -26.15 22.82 27.24
N GLY A 236 -26.26 21.96 26.23
CA GLY A 236 -26.06 22.35 24.83
C GLY A 236 -26.98 23.47 24.35
N LEU A 237 -28.25 23.49 24.80
CA LEU A 237 -29.19 24.57 24.49
C LEU A 237 -28.84 25.86 25.24
N LEU A 238 -28.37 25.76 26.49
CA LEU A 238 -27.91 26.90 27.27
C LEU A 238 -26.67 27.53 26.65
N HIS A 239 -25.72 26.71 26.21
CA HIS A 239 -24.52 27.15 25.52
C HIS A 239 -24.87 27.77 24.15
N ALA A 240 -25.83 27.21 23.41
CA ALA A 240 -26.33 27.83 22.18
C ALA A 240 -26.86 29.25 22.40
N ASN A 241 -27.57 29.52 23.51
CA ASN A 241 -28.00 30.87 23.86
C ASN A 241 -26.81 31.81 24.13
N ALA A 242 -25.78 31.31 24.80
CA ALA A 242 -24.57 32.09 25.07
C ALA A 242 -23.84 32.45 23.77
N VAL A 243 -23.67 31.47 22.87
CA VAL A 243 -23.05 31.65 21.54
C VAL A 243 -23.85 32.64 20.68
N LEU A 244 -25.18 32.56 20.68
CA LEU A 244 -26.04 33.47 19.92
C LEU A 244 -26.14 34.88 20.55
N GLY A 245 -25.81 35.02 21.82
CA GLY A 245 -25.91 36.29 22.57
C GLY A 245 -27.33 36.69 22.98
N TYR A 246 -28.32 35.79 22.85
CA TYR A 246 -29.70 35.99 23.30
C TYR A 246 -30.39 34.65 23.64
N GLU A 247 -31.49 34.70 24.38
CA GLU A 247 -32.26 33.50 24.77
C GLU A 247 -33.16 33.02 23.61
N ALA A 248 -32.60 32.17 22.75
CA ALA A 248 -33.31 31.49 21.66
C ALA A 248 -34.02 30.21 22.14
N PHE A 249 -33.41 29.49 23.08
CA PHE A 249 -33.83 28.17 23.55
C PHE A 249 -34.17 28.21 25.05
N LYS A 250 -35.44 27.98 25.39
CA LYS A 250 -35.91 27.90 26.79
C LYS A 250 -36.17 26.46 27.16
N LEU A 251 -35.46 25.90 28.13
CA LEU A 251 -35.48 24.47 28.43
C LEU A 251 -36.88 23.88 28.66
N ASP A 252 -37.81 24.65 29.23
CA ASP A 252 -39.19 24.20 29.46
C ASP A 252 -40.01 24.04 28.15
N GLU A 253 -39.54 24.63 27.05
CA GLU A 253 -40.12 24.54 25.70
C GLU A 253 -39.58 23.37 24.88
N TRP A 254 -38.55 22.66 25.34
CA TRP A 254 -37.87 21.60 24.59
C TRP A 254 -37.90 20.26 25.32
N ASP A 255 -38.02 19.18 24.56
CA ASP A 255 -37.76 17.81 24.99
C ASP A 255 -36.45 17.32 24.37
N ILE A 256 -35.81 16.40 25.08
CA ILE A 256 -34.71 15.60 24.56
C ILE A 256 -35.26 14.21 24.26
N VAL A 257 -35.12 13.79 23.01
CA VAL A 257 -35.58 12.49 22.52
C VAL A 257 -34.34 11.70 22.13
N THR A 258 -34.21 10.48 22.63
CA THR A 258 -33.12 9.57 22.30
C THR A 258 -33.68 8.25 21.78
N GLU A 259 -32.96 7.61 20.88
CA GLU A 259 -33.32 6.28 20.36
C GLU A 259 -32.07 5.50 19.93
N TYR A 260 -32.20 4.17 19.84
CA TYR A 260 -31.18 3.30 19.29
C TYR A 260 -31.65 2.73 17.94
N ASP A 261 -30.91 3.03 16.89
CA ASP A 261 -31.14 2.52 15.54
C ASP A 261 -30.41 1.18 15.37
N ASN A 262 -31.17 0.08 15.41
CA ASN A 262 -30.63 -1.27 15.27
C ASN A 262 -30.17 -1.59 13.83
N ILE A 263 -30.59 -0.81 12.83
CA ILE A 263 -30.21 -1.04 11.43
C ILE A 263 -28.81 -0.46 11.19
N GLU A 264 -28.63 0.79 11.60
CA GLU A 264 -27.35 1.50 11.42
C GLU A 264 -26.34 1.21 12.55
N GLY A 265 -26.81 0.67 13.67
CA GLY A 265 -26.00 0.33 14.84
C GLY A 265 -25.50 1.58 15.54
N ARG A 266 -26.40 2.51 15.89
CA ARG A 266 -26.05 3.79 16.53
C ARG A 266 -27.09 4.23 17.55
N HIS A 267 -26.63 4.98 18.54
CA HIS A 267 -27.52 5.83 19.36
C HIS A 267 -27.66 7.21 18.70
N GLN A 268 -28.82 7.83 18.85
CA GLN A 268 -29.09 9.19 18.36
C GLN A 268 -29.83 10.00 19.42
N ALA A 269 -29.52 11.31 19.48
CA ALA A 269 -30.20 12.27 20.33
C ALA A 269 -30.70 13.50 19.54
N PHE A 270 -31.91 13.95 19.89
CA PHE A 270 -32.62 15.03 19.22
C PHE A 270 -33.19 16.03 20.21
N TYR A 271 -33.17 17.31 19.85
CA TYR A 271 -34.01 18.33 20.47
C TYR A 271 -35.36 18.38 19.76
N ALA A 272 -36.45 18.41 20.52
CA ALA A 272 -37.81 18.48 19.98
C ALA A 272 -38.63 19.57 20.68
N PRO A 273 -39.17 20.58 19.98
CA PRO A 273 -40.01 21.60 20.59
C PRO A 273 -41.32 21.00 21.14
N LYS A 274 -41.69 21.34 22.37
CA LYS A 274 -42.99 20.98 22.98
C LYS A 274 -44.16 21.77 22.41
N ARG A 275 -43.86 22.88 21.74
CA ARG A 275 -44.79 23.79 21.03
C ARG A 275 -44.10 24.41 19.83
N GLU A 276 -44.86 25.14 19.01
CA GLU A 276 -44.26 25.94 17.96
C GLU A 276 -43.32 26.99 18.55
N VAL A 277 -42.11 27.09 18.00
CA VAL A 277 -41.07 28.04 18.39
C VAL A 277 -40.49 28.69 17.14
N THR A 278 -40.17 29.98 17.23
CA THR A 278 -39.54 30.72 16.12
C THR A 278 -38.15 31.15 16.54
N ILE A 279 -37.12 30.66 15.84
CA ILE A 279 -35.72 31.05 16.06
C ILE A 279 -35.22 31.72 14.79
N ASN A 280 -34.73 32.96 14.89
CA ASN A 280 -34.20 33.72 13.74
C ASN A 280 -35.13 33.77 12.52
N GLY A 281 -36.44 33.86 12.76
CA GLY A 281 -37.47 33.91 11.71
C GLY A 281 -37.86 32.54 11.14
N VAL A 282 -37.23 31.46 11.61
CA VAL A 282 -37.51 30.09 11.19
C VAL A 282 -38.51 29.46 12.16
N LEU A 283 -39.65 29.01 11.64
CA LEU A 283 -40.66 28.30 12.43
C LEU A 283 -40.26 26.83 12.57
N LEU A 284 -40.16 26.36 13.82
CA LEU A 284 -40.01 24.95 14.15
C LEU A 284 -41.32 24.44 14.73
N HIS A 285 -41.81 23.33 14.19
CA HIS A 285 -43.09 22.75 14.59
C HIS A 285 -42.92 21.91 15.86
N LYS A 286 -44.02 21.77 16.61
CA LYS A 286 -44.07 20.88 17.78
C LYS A 286 -43.65 19.45 17.38
N GLY A 287 -42.69 18.89 18.10
CA GLY A 287 -42.18 17.53 17.91
C GLY A 287 -41.23 17.36 16.74
N GLU A 288 -40.90 18.43 16.01
CA GLU A 288 -39.88 18.39 14.96
C GLU A 288 -38.51 18.08 15.59
N LYS A 289 -37.82 17.06 15.08
CA LYS A 289 -36.54 16.58 15.61
C LYS A 289 -35.38 17.36 15.00
N LEU A 290 -34.53 17.94 15.85
CA LEU A 290 -33.24 18.51 15.50
C LEU A 290 -32.15 17.59 16.04
N ILE A 291 -31.46 16.87 15.17
CA ILE A 291 -30.40 15.93 15.58
C ILE A 291 -29.18 16.70 16.10
N PHE A 292 -28.55 16.24 17.18
CA PHE A 292 -27.37 16.93 17.73
C PHE A 292 -26.24 16.00 18.19
N GLU A 293 -26.52 14.71 18.35
CA GLU A 293 -25.54 13.70 18.70
C GLU A 293 -25.90 12.38 18.02
N GLU A 294 -24.87 11.71 17.50
CA GLU A 294 -24.93 10.34 17.04
C GLU A 294 -23.73 9.59 17.62
N ALA A 295 -23.93 8.32 17.94
CA ALA A 295 -22.86 7.46 18.44
C ALA A 295 -22.93 6.08 17.77
N PHE A 296 -22.20 5.94 16.67
CA PHE A 296 -22.07 4.70 15.91
C PHE A 296 -21.23 3.66 16.65
N LYS A 297 -21.63 2.40 16.48
CA LYS A 297 -20.96 1.20 16.99
C LYS A 297 -20.37 0.41 15.82
N TYR A 298 -19.29 -0.30 16.08
CA TYR A 298 -18.49 -0.96 15.04
C TYR A 298 -18.33 -2.45 15.35
N ALA A 299 -19.10 -3.28 14.66
CA ALA A 299 -18.86 -4.72 14.58
C ALA A 299 -17.59 -5.01 13.74
N PRO A 300 -16.99 -6.21 13.84
CA PRO A 300 -15.74 -6.54 13.15
C PRO A 300 -15.74 -6.25 11.65
N GLU A 301 -16.80 -6.61 10.93
CA GLU A 301 -16.89 -6.37 9.48
C GLU A 301 -16.96 -4.86 9.15
N GLN A 302 -17.52 -4.07 10.06
CA GLN A 302 -17.60 -2.62 9.92
C GLN A 302 -16.26 -1.95 10.22
N CYS A 303 -15.44 -2.52 11.12
CA CYS A 303 -14.05 -2.10 11.32
C CYS A 303 -13.22 -2.39 10.05
N ASP A 304 -13.30 -3.61 9.51
CA ASP A 304 -12.58 -4.00 8.29
C ASP A 304 -12.90 -3.04 7.12
N GLN A 305 -14.17 -2.69 6.93
CA GLN A 305 -14.59 -1.72 5.92
C GLN A 305 -14.08 -0.30 6.21
N LEU A 306 -14.14 0.14 7.48
CA LEU A 306 -13.63 1.46 7.89
C LEU A 306 -12.12 1.59 7.60
N TRP A 307 -11.32 0.56 7.91
CA TRP A 307 -9.89 0.54 7.63
C TRP A 307 -9.61 0.59 6.14
N HIS A 308 -10.34 -0.21 5.36
CA HIS A 308 -10.20 -0.23 3.90
C HIS A 308 -10.48 1.14 3.27
N ASP A 309 -11.62 1.75 3.62
CA ASP A 309 -12.04 3.06 3.10
C ASP A 309 -11.13 4.21 3.60
N ALA A 310 -10.54 4.07 4.79
CA ALA A 310 -9.60 5.03 5.35
C ALA A 310 -8.18 4.92 4.76
N GLY A 311 -7.86 3.85 4.03
CA GLY A 311 -6.50 3.61 3.57
C GLY A 311 -5.56 3.09 4.67
N LEU A 312 -6.10 2.29 5.58
CA LEU A 312 -5.40 1.73 6.74
C LEU A 312 -5.38 0.19 6.70
N ILE A 313 -4.43 -0.39 7.42
CA ILE A 313 -4.27 -1.83 7.58
C ILE A 313 -4.22 -2.14 9.07
N GLU A 314 -4.99 -3.13 9.52
CA GLU A 314 -4.98 -3.55 10.92
C GLU A 314 -3.76 -4.41 11.24
N ASP A 315 -2.89 -3.93 12.12
CA ASP A 315 -1.70 -4.65 12.59
C ASP A 315 -1.98 -5.52 13.82
N ALA A 316 -2.83 -5.04 14.72
CA ALA A 316 -3.27 -5.77 15.89
C ALA A 316 -4.59 -5.24 16.43
N GLU A 317 -5.34 -6.13 17.10
CA GLU A 317 -6.57 -5.83 17.80
C GLU A 317 -6.43 -6.29 19.26
N PHE A 318 -6.94 -5.47 20.20
CA PHE A 318 -6.95 -5.75 21.62
C PHE A 318 -8.35 -5.49 22.19
N GLY A 319 -9.01 -6.54 22.68
CA GLY A 319 -10.32 -6.43 23.30
C GLY A 319 -10.32 -6.54 24.82
N ASN A 320 -11.40 -6.08 25.42
CA ASN A 320 -11.70 -6.32 26.83
C ASN A 320 -12.34 -7.70 27.03
N GLU A 321 -12.55 -8.10 28.29
CA GLU A 321 -13.10 -9.44 28.58
C GLU A 321 -14.49 -9.68 27.96
N SER A 322 -15.32 -8.63 27.83
CA SER A 322 -16.66 -8.71 27.24
C SER A 322 -16.71 -8.63 25.72
N GLY A 323 -15.62 -8.24 25.06
CA GLY A 323 -15.54 -8.09 23.60
C GLY A 323 -16.40 -6.96 23.03
N ASP A 324 -16.80 -5.98 23.85
CA ASP A 324 -17.64 -4.84 23.45
C ASP A 324 -16.87 -3.53 23.29
N TYR A 325 -15.55 -3.55 23.53
CA TYR A 325 -14.65 -2.45 23.22
C TYR A 325 -13.30 -2.98 22.73
N LEU A 326 -12.80 -2.37 21.65
CA LEU A 326 -11.58 -2.80 20.98
C LEU A 326 -10.62 -1.61 20.81
N ILE A 327 -9.33 -1.86 21.02
CA ILE A 327 -8.24 -0.97 20.62
C ILE A 327 -7.52 -1.60 19.44
N HIS A 328 -7.45 -0.85 18.34
CA HIS A 328 -6.81 -1.25 17.10
C HIS A 328 -5.49 -0.52 16.93
N VAL A 329 -4.45 -1.25 16.54
CA VAL A 329 -3.18 -0.68 16.06
C VAL A 329 -3.17 -0.83 14.55
N LEU A 330 -3.05 0.29 13.85
CA LEU A 330 -3.18 0.35 12.40
C LEU A 330 -1.93 0.97 11.78
N SER A 331 -1.62 0.57 10.56
CA SER A 331 -0.59 1.17 9.71
C SER A 331 -1.21 1.77 8.44
N SER A 332 -0.50 2.70 7.81
CA SER A 332 -0.93 3.27 6.54
C SER A 332 -0.78 2.27 5.40
N ALA A 333 -1.80 2.21 4.53
CA ALA A 333 -1.70 1.52 3.24
C ALA A 333 -1.00 2.35 2.15
N THR A 334 -0.40 3.48 2.51
CA THR A 334 0.32 4.31 1.55
C THR A 334 1.64 3.63 1.18
N LEU A 335 1.73 3.18 -0.08
CA LEU A 335 2.91 2.52 -0.61
C LEU A 335 3.65 3.44 -1.59
N ASN A 336 4.94 3.65 -1.37
CA ASN A 336 5.80 4.38 -2.29
C ASN A 336 7.19 3.75 -2.35
N PHE A 337 7.47 3.02 -3.43
CA PHE A 337 8.81 2.51 -3.68
C PHE A 337 9.61 3.49 -4.55
N PRO A 338 10.86 3.82 -4.18
CA PRO A 338 11.69 4.72 -4.97
C PRO A 338 12.08 4.09 -6.32
N THR A 339 12.22 4.93 -7.35
CA THR A 339 12.59 4.51 -8.72
C THR A 339 14.05 4.83 -9.08
N SER A 340 14.77 5.56 -8.23
CA SER A 340 16.19 5.84 -8.41
C SER A 340 17.07 4.78 -7.71
N PRO A 341 18.11 4.24 -8.39
CA PRO A 341 19.06 3.30 -7.78
C PRO A 341 19.71 3.83 -6.50
N SER A 342 19.96 5.14 -6.42
CA SER A 342 20.56 5.76 -5.25
C SER A 342 19.68 5.72 -3.99
N GLN A 343 18.42 5.33 -4.14
CA GLN A 343 17.44 5.21 -3.07
C GLN A 343 17.05 3.75 -2.86
N TYR A 344 16.55 3.07 -3.90
CA TYR A 344 16.08 1.68 -3.75
C TYR A 344 17.21 0.67 -3.63
N ALA A 345 18.44 1.02 -4.03
CA ALA A 345 19.61 0.15 -3.97
C ALA A 345 20.85 0.92 -3.44
N ALA A 346 20.63 1.79 -2.45
CA ALA A 346 21.68 2.65 -1.90
C ALA A 346 22.85 1.87 -1.28
N GLN A 347 22.58 0.68 -0.76
CA GLN A 347 23.53 -0.26 -0.15
C GLN A 347 23.26 -1.68 -0.64
N SER A 348 24.24 -2.58 -0.58
CA SER A 348 24.07 -3.98 -0.98
C SER A 348 23.10 -4.75 -0.07
N VAL A 349 23.14 -4.49 1.24
CA VAL A 349 22.17 -4.99 2.22
C VAL A 349 20.96 -4.05 2.26
N PRO A 350 19.70 -4.55 2.15
CA PRO A 350 18.52 -3.72 2.36
C PRO A 350 18.51 -3.10 3.76
N SER A 351 18.09 -1.84 3.87
CA SER A 351 17.90 -1.14 5.14
C SER A 351 16.64 -1.59 5.87
N PHE A 352 16.53 -1.25 7.16
CA PHE A 352 15.31 -1.52 7.93
C PHE A 352 14.07 -0.81 7.35
N GLU A 353 14.23 0.42 6.85
CA GLU A 353 13.16 1.20 6.22
C GLU A 353 12.65 0.53 4.94
N GLU A 354 13.55 -0.08 4.16
CA GLU A 354 13.17 -0.88 2.99
C GLU A 354 12.38 -2.12 3.40
N PHE A 355 12.79 -2.82 4.46
CA PHE A 355 12.01 -3.94 5.02
C PHE A 355 10.61 -3.49 5.43
N GLN A 356 10.48 -2.35 6.12
CA GLN A 356 9.17 -1.82 6.51
C GLN A 356 8.30 -1.52 5.29
N SER A 357 8.87 -0.93 4.24
CA SER A 357 8.14 -0.63 3.00
C SER A 357 7.67 -1.91 2.29
N LEU A 358 8.52 -2.95 2.28
CA LEU A 358 8.15 -4.27 1.74
C LEU A 358 7.07 -4.94 2.58
N TRP A 359 7.15 -4.84 3.91
CA TRP A 359 6.14 -5.35 4.84
C TRP A 359 4.79 -4.64 4.69
N THR A 360 4.79 -3.33 4.47
CA THR A 360 3.58 -2.59 4.12
C THR A 360 2.96 -3.14 2.84
N ALA A 361 3.75 -3.33 1.77
CA ALA A 361 3.23 -3.92 0.53
C ALA A 361 2.68 -5.34 0.72
N TRP A 362 3.37 -6.16 1.51
CA TRP A 362 2.92 -7.50 1.88
C TRP A 362 1.60 -7.47 2.65
N ASP A 363 1.47 -6.58 3.61
CA ASP A 363 0.30 -6.48 4.48
C ASP A 363 -0.91 -5.90 3.72
N ILE A 364 -0.71 -4.95 2.80
CA ILE A 364 -1.77 -4.48 1.88
C ILE A 364 -2.36 -5.68 1.14
N VAL A 365 -1.49 -6.47 0.51
CA VAL A 365 -1.91 -7.58 -0.35
C VAL A 365 -2.52 -8.73 0.45
N THR A 366 -1.98 -9.04 1.63
CA THR A 366 -2.36 -10.27 2.35
C THR A 366 -3.40 -10.06 3.45
N LYS A 367 -3.55 -8.83 3.97
CA LYS A 367 -4.47 -8.52 5.08
C LYS A 367 -5.61 -7.60 4.66
N ALA A 368 -5.41 -6.72 3.68
CA ALA A 368 -6.46 -5.77 3.26
C ALA A 368 -7.15 -6.15 1.93
N MET A 369 -6.47 -6.89 1.05
CA MET A 369 -7.04 -7.32 -0.23
C MET A 369 -7.70 -8.72 -0.20
N VAL A 370 -7.45 -9.50 0.85
CA VAL A 370 -7.96 -10.88 0.99
C VAL A 370 -9.12 -10.89 1.99
N PRO A 371 -10.35 -11.23 1.57
CA PRO A 371 -11.43 -11.50 2.51
C PRO A 371 -11.04 -12.63 3.49
N ARG A 372 -11.39 -12.50 4.77
CA ARG A 372 -10.96 -13.45 5.82
C ARG A 372 -11.37 -14.89 5.49
N GLU A 373 -12.54 -15.09 4.88
CA GLU A 373 -13.08 -16.37 4.45
C GLU A 373 -12.33 -17.02 3.27
N GLU A 374 -11.54 -16.26 2.52
CA GLU A 374 -10.76 -16.74 1.37
C GLU A 374 -9.36 -17.23 1.75
N LEU A 375 -8.89 -17.03 2.98
CA LEU A 375 -7.53 -17.40 3.38
C LEU A 375 -7.21 -18.90 3.21
N LEU A 376 -8.22 -19.77 3.34
CA LEU A 376 -8.07 -21.21 3.11
C LEU A 376 -8.29 -21.63 1.66
N SER A 377 -8.63 -20.70 0.77
CA SER A 377 -8.84 -20.97 -0.64
C SER A 377 -7.53 -21.26 -1.35
N LYS A 378 -7.64 -22.00 -2.46
CA LYS A 378 -6.52 -22.40 -3.32
C LYS A 378 -6.79 -21.93 -4.75
N PRO A 379 -6.67 -20.61 -5.04
CA PRO A 379 -7.09 -20.05 -6.33
C PRO A 379 -6.37 -20.66 -7.54
N ILE A 380 -5.12 -21.09 -7.34
CA ILE A 380 -4.34 -21.85 -8.32
C ILE A 380 -4.06 -23.24 -7.77
N LYS A 381 -4.55 -24.29 -8.47
CA LYS A 381 -4.44 -25.69 -8.02
C LYS A 381 -2.99 -26.16 -7.77
N LEU A 382 -2.02 -25.56 -8.44
CA LEU A 382 -0.58 -25.87 -8.33
C LEU A 382 0.12 -25.13 -7.17
N ARG A 383 -0.59 -24.33 -6.37
CA ARG A 383 -0.03 -23.51 -5.27
C ARG A 383 -0.68 -23.84 -3.94
N ASN A 384 -0.04 -23.53 -2.81
CA ASN A 384 -0.65 -23.76 -1.50
C ASN A 384 -1.87 -22.85 -1.27
N ALA A 385 -2.65 -23.12 -0.22
CA ALA A 385 -3.68 -22.19 0.23
C ALA A 385 -3.08 -20.83 0.61
N LEU A 386 -3.85 -19.74 0.52
CA LEU A 386 -3.32 -18.39 0.77
C LEU A 386 -2.70 -18.24 2.17
N ILE A 387 -3.29 -18.87 3.19
CA ILE A 387 -2.79 -18.84 4.58
C ILE A 387 -1.36 -19.38 4.72
N PHE A 388 -0.92 -20.29 3.84
CA PHE A 388 0.43 -20.84 3.87
C PHE A 388 1.48 -19.73 3.78
N TYR A 389 1.25 -18.75 2.91
CA TYR A 389 2.22 -17.71 2.60
C TYR A 389 2.46 -16.77 3.79
N LEU A 390 1.44 -16.53 4.61
CA LEU A 390 1.54 -15.75 5.85
C LEU A 390 2.51 -16.39 6.86
N GLY A 391 2.60 -17.72 6.90
CA GLY A 391 3.57 -18.44 7.73
C GLY A 391 4.91 -18.68 7.04
N HIS A 392 4.89 -18.93 5.73
CA HIS A 392 6.07 -19.22 4.91
C HIS A 392 7.11 -18.10 4.93
N ILE A 393 6.68 -16.87 4.65
CA ILE A 393 7.59 -15.73 4.53
C ILE A 393 8.40 -15.46 5.80
N PRO A 394 7.78 -15.28 6.98
CA PRO A 394 8.56 -15.08 8.20
C PRO A 394 9.40 -16.33 8.56
N THR A 395 8.93 -17.54 8.24
CA THR A 395 9.68 -18.77 8.51
C THR A 395 10.96 -18.84 7.70
N PHE A 396 10.88 -18.55 6.39
CA PHE A 396 12.04 -18.56 5.50
C PHE A 396 13.11 -17.58 5.99
N LEU A 397 12.73 -16.34 6.27
CA LEU A 397 13.64 -15.33 6.82
C LEU A 397 14.26 -15.79 8.15
N ASP A 398 13.46 -16.29 9.10
CA ASP A 398 13.96 -16.76 10.41
C ASP A 398 14.97 -17.91 10.28
N VAL A 399 14.78 -18.82 9.33
CA VAL A 399 15.73 -19.91 9.05
C VAL A 399 17.08 -19.35 8.64
N HIS A 400 17.12 -18.40 7.70
CA HIS A 400 18.36 -17.79 7.23
C HIS A 400 19.04 -16.93 8.30
N LEU A 401 18.28 -16.13 9.05
CA LEU A 401 18.82 -15.38 10.20
C LEU A 401 19.40 -16.29 11.27
N THR A 402 18.72 -17.40 11.57
CA THR A 402 19.19 -18.40 12.54
C THR A 402 20.51 -19.02 12.10
N ARG A 403 20.65 -19.38 10.81
CA ARG A 403 21.90 -19.92 10.25
C ARG A 403 23.03 -18.90 10.34
N ALA A 404 22.76 -17.64 9.98
CA ALA A 404 23.76 -16.58 9.97
C ALA A 404 24.27 -16.18 11.36
N LEU A 405 23.38 -16.15 12.37
CA LEU A 405 23.71 -15.74 13.73
C LEU A 405 24.18 -16.90 14.62
N GLY A 406 23.91 -18.16 14.24
CA GLY A 406 24.16 -19.33 15.10
C GLY A 406 23.28 -19.36 16.36
N GLU A 407 22.14 -18.70 16.33
CA GLU A 407 21.21 -18.53 17.45
C GLU A 407 20.03 -19.53 17.43
N LYS A 408 19.11 -19.41 18.38
CA LYS A 408 17.87 -20.19 18.36
C LYS A 408 16.86 -19.63 17.36
N PRO A 409 15.96 -20.48 16.82
CA PRO A 409 14.77 -20.04 16.08
C PRO A 409 13.90 -19.07 16.85
N THR A 410 13.18 -18.22 16.14
CA THR A 410 11.98 -17.58 16.68
C THR A 410 10.91 -18.64 16.96
N HIS A 411 10.23 -18.57 18.11
CA HIS A 411 9.18 -19.53 18.46
C HIS A 411 7.86 -19.23 17.72
N PRO A 412 7.07 -20.26 17.32
CA PRO A 412 7.31 -21.68 17.56
C PRO A 412 8.25 -22.31 16.51
N LYS A 413 9.29 -23.01 16.99
CA LYS A 413 10.28 -23.67 16.11
C LYS A 413 9.69 -24.73 15.16
N SER A 414 8.50 -25.27 15.46
CA SER A 414 7.81 -26.28 14.66
C SER A 414 7.31 -25.74 13.32
N TYR A 415 7.13 -24.43 13.19
CA TYR A 415 6.67 -23.80 11.94
C TYR A 415 7.59 -24.09 10.75
N ARG A 416 8.89 -24.32 10.99
CA ARG A 416 9.82 -24.78 9.95
C ARG A 416 9.36 -26.07 9.24
N LEU A 417 8.69 -26.98 9.93
CA LEU A 417 8.26 -28.26 9.34
C LEU A 417 7.18 -28.10 8.27
N ILE A 418 6.33 -27.07 8.40
CA ILE A 418 5.15 -26.86 7.56
C ILE A 418 5.26 -25.62 6.66
N PHE A 419 6.17 -24.69 6.97
CA PHE A 419 6.30 -23.41 6.29
C PHE A 419 7.68 -23.16 5.66
N GLU A 420 8.70 -24.00 5.81
CA GLU A 420 10.05 -23.69 5.28
C GLU A 420 10.10 -23.68 3.75
N ARG A 421 9.41 -24.61 3.08
CA ARG A 421 9.49 -24.80 1.62
C ARG A 421 8.11 -24.99 1.00
N GLY A 422 7.76 -24.13 0.06
CA GLY A 422 6.52 -24.20 -0.71
C GLY A 422 6.46 -25.38 -1.69
N ILE A 423 5.28 -25.58 -2.29
CA ILE A 423 5.08 -26.60 -3.32
C ILE A 423 5.47 -26.08 -4.71
N ASP A 424 6.08 -26.96 -5.50
CA ASP A 424 6.35 -26.72 -6.92
C ASP A 424 6.07 -28.00 -7.74
N PRO A 425 4.80 -28.21 -8.13
CA PRO A 425 4.41 -29.33 -8.97
C PRO A 425 4.78 -29.09 -10.43
N ASP A 426 5.10 -30.17 -11.12
CA ASP A 426 5.23 -30.22 -12.57
C ASP A 426 3.88 -29.88 -13.22
N VAL A 427 3.87 -28.91 -14.14
CA VAL A 427 2.63 -28.43 -14.76
C VAL A 427 2.05 -29.47 -15.73
N ASP A 428 2.90 -30.29 -16.38
CA ASP A 428 2.46 -31.34 -17.29
C ASP A 428 1.99 -32.60 -16.53
N ASP A 429 2.58 -32.87 -15.37
CA ASP A 429 2.27 -34.03 -14.52
C ASP A 429 2.28 -33.66 -13.03
N PRO A 430 1.18 -33.10 -12.49
CA PRO A 430 1.13 -32.60 -11.11
C PRO A 430 1.33 -33.65 -10.01
N GLU A 431 1.38 -34.95 -10.34
CA GLU A 431 1.77 -36.01 -9.40
C GLU A 431 3.28 -35.97 -9.09
N LYS A 432 4.08 -35.33 -9.96
CA LYS A 432 5.49 -35.03 -9.73
C LYS A 432 5.61 -33.64 -9.11
N CYS A 433 6.21 -33.58 -7.93
CA CYS A 433 6.43 -32.34 -7.21
C CYS A 433 7.83 -32.35 -6.60
N HIS A 434 8.51 -31.20 -6.64
CA HIS A 434 9.76 -31.03 -5.91
C HIS A 434 9.53 -31.21 -4.40
N SER A 435 10.61 -31.52 -3.66
CA SER A 435 10.54 -31.66 -2.20
C SER A 435 9.93 -30.40 -1.57
N HIS A 436 8.97 -30.56 -0.67
CA HIS A 436 8.27 -29.46 -0.02
C HIS A 436 8.00 -29.77 1.46
N SER A 437 7.61 -28.75 2.24
CA SER A 437 7.19 -28.92 3.64
C SER A 437 5.92 -29.76 3.76
N GLU A 438 5.71 -30.39 4.91
CA GLU A 438 4.49 -31.15 5.16
C GLU A 438 3.27 -30.22 5.10
N ILE A 439 2.20 -30.66 4.42
CA ILE A 439 0.91 -29.96 4.43
C ILE A 439 0.13 -30.51 5.63
N PRO A 440 -0.16 -29.70 6.65
CA PRO A 440 -0.89 -30.19 7.82
C PRO A 440 -2.37 -30.46 7.48
N ASP A 441 -3.02 -31.31 8.26
CA ASP A 441 -4.47 -31.53 8.15
C ASP A 441 -5.25 -30.23 8.40
N GLU A 442 -4.77 -29.40 9.32
CA GLU A 442 -5.29 -28.06 9.64
C GLU A 442 -4.14 -27.06 9.77
N TRP A 443 -4.29 -25.89 9.16
CA TRP A 443 -3.32 -24.80 9.32
C TRP A 443 -3.41 -24.19 10.74
N PRO A 444 -2.30 -23.69 11.30
CA PRO A 444 -2.35 -22.92 12.55
C PRO A 444 -3.32 -21.74 12.46
N ALA A 445 -3.88 -21.31 13.59
CA ALA A 445 -4.79 -20.17 13.63
C ALA A 445 -4.11 -18.91 13.07
N LEU A 446 -4.87 -18.09 12.34
CA LEU A 446 -4.35 -16.87 11.71
C LEU A 446 -3.64 -15.96 12.72
N ALA A 447 -4.25 -15.74 13.88
CA ALA A 447 -3.67 -14.92 14.95
C ALA A 447 -2.28 -15.42 15.40
N ASP A 448 -2.09 -16.74 15.51
CA ASP A 448 -0.80 -17.33 15.91
C ASP A 448 0.27 -17.16 14.81
N ILE A 449 -0.13 -17.22 13.54
CA ILE A 449 0.74 -16.98 12.38
C ILE A 449 1.17 -15.51 12.33
N LEU A 450 0.23 -14.57 12.50
CA LEU A 450 0.52 -13.14 12.50
C LEU A 450 1.38 -12.75 13.70
N ASP A 451 1.11 -13.29 14.89
CA ASP A 451 1.96 -13.07 16.06
C ASP A 451 3.39 -13.63 15.84
N TYR A 452 3.54 -14.75 15.13
CA TYR A 452 4.86 -15.24 14.72
C TYR A 452 5.55 -14.30 13.74
N GLN A 453 4.84 -13.80 12.73
CA GLN A 453 5.35 -12.82 11.78
C GLN A 453 5.89 -11.57 12.49
N VAL A 454 5.13 -11.01 13.44
CA VAL A 454 5.53 -9.86 14.26
C VAL A 454 6.81 -10.14 15.04
N ARG A 455 6.96 -11.34 15.64
CA ARG A 455 8.20 -11.71 16.36
C ARG A 455 9.41 -11.77 15.42
N VAL A 456 9.25 -12.30 14.20
CA VAL A 456 10.33 -12.33 13.20
C VAL A 456 10.69 -10.93 12.73
N ARG A 457 9.70 -10.07 12.42
CA ARG A 457 9.94 -8.66 12.07
C ARG A 457 10.64 -7.89 13.19
N SER A 458 10.26 -8.15 14.45
CA SER A 458 10.93 -7.59 15.63
C SER A 458 12.37 -8.08 15.78
N ARG A 459 12.66 -9.34 15.44
CA ARG A 459 14.02 -9.88 15.40
C ARG A 459 14.87 -9.13 14.36
N VAL A 460 14.33 -8.85 13.17
CA VAL A 460 15.01 -8.07 12.12
C VAL A 460 15.35 -6.67 12.64
N ARG A 461 14.40 -5.97 13.27
CA ARG A 461 14.65 -4.66 13.91
C ARG A 461 15.83 -4.73 14.89
N SER A 462 15.79 -5.71 15.80
CA SER A 462 16.85 -5.88 16.81
C SER A 462 18.22 -6.19 16.20
N ILE A 463 18.26 -6.84 15.02
CA ILE A 463 19.50 -7.08 14.30
C ILE A 463 20.12 -5.77 13.82
N PHE A 464 19.34 -4.87 13.21
CA PHE A 464 19.83 -3.56 12.77
C PHE A 464 20.28 -2.68 13.93
N GLU A 465 19.66 -2.79 15.11
CA GLU A 465 20.04 -2.05 16.31
C GLU A 465 21.36 -2.55 16.94
N LYS A 466 21.62 -3.86 16.88
CA LYS A 466 22.73 -4.50 17.62
C LYS A 466 23.95 -4.84 16.77
N HIS A 467 23.79 -4.99 15.45
CA HIS A 467 24.84 -5.47 14.57
C HIS A 467 25.15 -4.45 13.47
N ASN A 468 26.44 -4.29 13.15
CA ASN A 468 26.82 -3.61 11.92
C ASN A 468 26.70 -4.57 10.73
N VAL A 469 25.51 -4.61 10.10
CA VAL A 469 25.22 -5.51 8.98
C VAL A 469 26.09 -5.23 7.74
N ALA A 470 26.62 -4.02 7.61
CA ALA A 470 27.45 -3.61 6.48
C ALA A 470 28.83 -4.31 6.47
N ASP A 471 29.29 -4.85 7.60
CA ASP A 471 30.59 -5.52 7.73
C ASP A 471 30.48 -7.05 7.83
N ASN A 472 29.25 -7.58 7.93
CA ASN A 472 29.01 -9.01 8.12
C ASN A 472 28.35 -9.61 6.87
N ARG A 473 29.18 -10.20 6.00
CA ARG A 473 28.72 -10.83 4.76
C ARG A 473 27.62 -11.86 4.96
N VAL A 474 27.79 -12.80 5.89
CA VAL A 474 26.83 -13.90 6.09
C VAL A 474 25.48 -13.38 6.57
N LEU A 475 25.49 -12.41 7.49
CA LEU A 475 24.26 -11.77 7.97
C LEU A 475 23.61 -10.88 6.91
N GLY A 476 24.42 -10.11 6.18
CA GLY A 476 23.95 -9.28 5.07
C GLY A 476 23.31 -10.11 3.95
N GLU A 477 23.92 -11.25 3.59
CA GLU A 477 23.38 -12.20 2.62
C GLU A 477 22.06 -12.82 3.11
N ALA A 478 21.96 -13.18 4.39
CA ALA A 478 20.72 -13.73 4.96
C ALA A 478 19.56 -12.70 4.96
N LEU A 479 19.84 -11.45 5.31
CA LEU A 479 18.85 -10.35 5.22
C LEU A 479 18.44 -10.10 3.77
N TRP A 480 19.41 -10.01 2.87
CA TRP A 480 19.16 -9.78 1.45
C TRP A 480 18.33 -10.90 0.81
N ILE A 481 18.67 -12.18 1.06
CA ILE A 481 17.90 -13.34 0.58
C ILE A 481 16.47 -13.29 1.10
N GLY A 482 16.28 -13.06 2.40
CA GLY A 482 14.94 -13.02 2.98
C GLY A 482 14.10 -11.87 2.41
N PHE A 483 14.71 -10.70 2.19
CA PHE A 483 14.07 -9.55 1.56
C PHE A 483 13.61 -9.85 0.12
N GLU A 484 14.51 -10.32 -0.74
CA GLU A 484 14.16 -10.59 -2.13
C GLU A 484 13.21 -11.78 -2.27
N HIS A 485 13.34 -12.79 -1.41
CA HIS A 485 12.38 -13.90 -1.35
C HIS A 485 10.97 -13.42 -1.02
N GLU A 486 10.82 -12.55 0.00
CA GLU A 486 9.53 -11.94 0.33
C GLU A 486 8.98 -11.10 -0.83
N ALA A 487 9.82 -10.30 -1.49
CA ALA A 487 9.43 -9.52 -2.67
C ALA A 487 8.99 -10.38 -3.87
N MET A 488 9.66 -11.50 -4.14
CA MET A 488 9.26 -12.45 -5.19
C MET A 488 7.93 -13.13 -4.85
N HIS A 489 7.74 -13.52 -3.59
CA HIS A 489 6.51 -14.15 -3.13
C HIS A 489 5.32 -13.18 -3.09
N LEU A 490 5.55 -11.89 -2.90
CA LEU A 490 4.50 -10.87 -3.00
C LEU A 490 3.90 -10.87 -4.41
N GLU A 491 4.75 -10.93 -5.43
CA GLU A 491 4.33 -11.05 -6.82
C GLU A 491 3.58 -12.36 -7.08
N THR A 492 4.06 -13.47 -6.50
CA THR A 492 3.36 -14.77 -6.55
C THR A 492 1.97 -14.73 -5.93
N PHE A 493 1.86 -14.12 -4.75
CA PHE A 493 0.60 -14.03 -4.03
C PHE A 493 -0.42 -13.22 -4.83
N LEU A 494 -0.01 -12.13 -5.47
CA LEU A 494 -0.87 -11.28 -6.27
C LEU A 494 -1.48 -12.00 -7.48
N TYR A 495 -0.69 -12.74 -8.26
CA TYR A 495 -1.27 -13.44 -9.41
C TYR A 495 -2.19 -14.59 -8.99
N MET A 496 -2.00 -15.16 -7.79
CA MET A 496 -2.94 -16.11 -7.20
C MET A 496 -4.24 -15.39 -6.81
N LEU A 497 -4.11 -14.25 -6.13
CA LEU A 497 -5.22 -13.49 -5.59
C LEU A 497 -6.22 -13.08 -6.68
N ILE A 498 -5.74 -12.49 -7.78
CA ILE A 498 -6.60 -12.02 -8.88
C ILE A 498 -7.37 -13.14 -9.63
N GLN A 499 -7.09 -14.42 -9.33
CA GLN A 499 -7.91 -15.52 -9.83
C GLN A 499 -9.26 -15.63 -9.11
N SER A 500 -9.36 -15.08 -7.88
CA SER A 500 -10.60 -14.99 -7.12
C SER A 500 -11.36 -13.70 -7.44
N GLU A 501 -12.66 -13.82 -7.72
CA GLU A 501 -13.56 -12.68 -7.93
C GLU A 501 -13.90 -11.92 -6.64
N ARG A 502 -13.51 -12.47 -5.48
CA ARG A 502 -13.73 -11.87 -4.15
C ARG A 502 -12.58 -10.99 -3.68
N THR A 503 -11.52 -10.88 -4.48
CA THR A 503 -10.39 -9.98 -4.18
C THR A 503 -10.88 -8.55 -3.98
N LEU A 504 -10.50 -7.94 -2.86
CA LEU A 504 -10.74 -6.53 -2.61
C LEU A 504 -9.65 -5.69 -3.28
N SER A 505 -9.99 -4.47 -3.71
CA SER A 505 -9.01 -3.54 -4.25
C SER A 505 -8.00 -3.12 -3.19
N PRO A 506 -6.77 -2.71 -3.57
CA PRO A 506 -5.83 -2.14 -2.61
C PRO A 506 -6.43 -0.90 -1.91
N PRO A 507 -6.43 -0.82 -0.57
CA PRO A 507 -6.80 0.39 0.15
C PRO A 507 -5.86 1.56 -0.20
N ALA A 508 -6.33 2.80 0.02
CA ALA A 508 -5.62 4.05 -0.32
C ALA A 508 -5.30 4.27 -1.81
N VAL A 509 -5.58 3.32 -2.69
CA VAL A 509 -5.33 3.44 -4.13
C VAL A 509 -6.65 3.69 -4.86
N PRO A 510 -6.85 4.86 -5.49
CA PRO A 510 -8.07 5.15 -6.22
C PRO A 510 -8.22 4.23 -7.43
N GLN A 511 -9.46 3.80 -7.72
CA GLN A 511 -9.74 3.02 -8.92
C GLN A 511 -9.38 3.82 -10.18
N PRO A 512 -8.56 3.27 -11.10
CA PRO A 512 -8.22 3.95 -12.34
C PRO A 512 -9.43 4.15 -13.27
N ASP A 513 -9.46 5.29 -13.96
CA ASP A 513 -10.37 5.51 -15.10
C ASP A 513 -9.81 4.81 -16.34
N PHE A 514 -10.13 3.53 -16.50
CA PHE A 514 -9.65 2.70 -17.61
C PHE A 514 -10.10 3.18 -18.98
N GLU A 515 -11.27 3.81 -19.08
CA GLU A 515 -11.77 4.40 -20.33
C GLU A 515 -10.92 5.60 -20.74
N LYS A 516 -10.59 6.48 -19.79
CA LYS A 516 -9.67 7.58 -20.04
C LYS A 516 -8.28 7.08 -20.42
N LEU A 517 -7.73 6.10 -19.70
CA LEU A 517 -6.43 5.49 -20.03
C LEU A 517 -6.39 4.93 -21.46
N PHE A 518 -7.45 4.24 -21.88
CA PHE A 518 -7.59 3.72 -23.24
C PHE A 518 -7.60 4.84 -24.29
N ARG A 519 -8.43 5.87 -24.09
CA ARG A 519 -8.54 7.00 -25.03
C ARG A 519 -7.23 7.78 -25.16
N ASP A 520 -6.57 8.06 -24.04
CA ASP A 520 -5.33 8.83 -24.02
C ASP A 520 -4.21 8.06 -24.75
N ALA A 521 -4.04 6.77 -24.47
CA ALA A 521 -3.03 5.95 -25.14
C ALA A 521 -3.23 5.87 -26.67
N ARG A 522 -4.49 5.85 -27.13
CA ARG A 522 -4.81 5.83 -28.57
C ARG A 522 -4.54 7.15 -29.28
N GLN A 523 -4.60 8.29 -28.58
CA GLN A 523 -4.24 9.59 -29.15
C GLN A 523 -2.74 9.68 -29.46
N GLU A 524 -1.92 8.99 -28.67
CA GLU A 524 -0.46 8.97 -28.81
C GLU A 524 0.06 7.72 -29.54
N ALA A 525 -0.83 6.91 -30.12
CA ALA A 525 -0.46 5.64 -30.74
C ALA A 525 0.60 5.80 -31.84
N ARG A 526 1.58 4.90 -31.82
CA ARG A 526 2.64 4.79 -32.82
C ARG A 526 2.65 3.38 -33.42
N PRO A 527 2.99 3.23 -34.72
CA PRO A 527 3.22 1.91 -35.30
C PRO A 527 4.30 1.16 -34.52
N ASN A 528 4.17 -0.15 -34.33
CA ASN A 528 5.22 -0.95 -33.70
C ASN A 528 6.35 -1.18 -34.71
N GLU A 529 7.40 -0.38 -34.62
CA GLU A 529 8.53 -0.39 -35.55
C GLU A 529 9.48 -1.56 -35.27
N TRP A 530 10.18 -1.98 -36.33
CA TRP A 530 11.29 -2.93 -36.25
C TRP A 530 12.61 -2.18 -36.13
N PHE A 531 13.39 -2.52 -35.13
CA PHE A 531 14.71 -1.97 -34.87
C PHE A 531 15.78 -2.99 -35.26
N SER A 532 16.73 -2.58 -36.11
CA SER A 532 17.92 -3.38 -36.39
C SER A 532 18.87 -3.33 -35.19
N ILE A 533 19.01 -4.46 -34.51
CA ILE A 533 19.94 -4.63 -33.41
C ILE A 533 21.28 -5.07 -34.00
N PRO A 534 22.35 -4.27 -33.91
CA PRO A 534 23.64 -4.64 -34.47
C PRO A 534 24.24 -5.83 -33.70
N GLU A 535 25.21 -6.50 -34.32
CA GLU A 535 26.05 -7.46 -33.61
C GLU A 535 26.71 -6.77 -32.41
N GLN A 536 26.64 -7.43 -31.25
CA GLN A 536 27.11 -6.88 -29.99
C GLN A 536 27.87 -7.93 -29.21
N THR A 537 28.87 -7.47 -28.47
CA THR A 537 29.56 -8.26 -27.46
C THR A 537 29.38 -7.57 -26.13
N LEU A 538 28.89 -8.29 -25.13
CA LEU A 538 28.42 -7.76 -23.86
C LEU A 538 28.98 -8.58 -22.70
N LEU A 539 29.12 -7.94 -21.54
CA LEU A 539 29.30 -8.63 -20.26
C LEU A 539 27.94 -8.77 -19.57
N VAL A 540 27.61 -9.97 -19.12
CA VAL A 540 26.39 -10.29 -18.38
C VAL A 540 26.72 -11.04 -17.10
N GLY A 541 25.88 -10.89 -16.08
CA GLY A 541 26.13 -11.46 -14.75
C GLY A 541 26.97 -10.57 -13.85
N LEU A 542 27.20 -11.06 -12.64
CA LEU A 542 27.86 -10.38 -11.53
C LEU A 542 29.03 -11.23 -11.04
N ASP A 543 30.13 -10.57 -10.68
CA ASP A 543 31.23 -11.23 -9.95
C ASP A 543 31.12 -10.95 -8.46
N ASP A 544 31.45 -11.95 -7.66
CA ASP A 544 31.41 -11.93 -6.21
C ASP A 544 32.61 -12.72 -5.67
N ASP A 545 33.41 -12.10 -4.80
CA ASP A 545 34.63 -12.72 -4.25
C ASP A 545 34.34 -13.80 -3.20
N GLY A 546 33.09 -13.89 -2.72
CA GLY A 546 32.67 -14.85 -1.70
C GLY A 546 33.20 -14.58 -0.29
N HIS A 547 33.93 -13.48 -0.07
CA HIS A 547 34.67 -13.22 1.15
C HIS A 547 34.26 -11.91 1.84
N SER A 548 34.00 -10.86 1.06
CA SER A 548 33.63 -9.54 1.57
C SER A 548 32.16 -9.21 1.28
N VAL A 549 31.57 -8.26 2.00
CA VAL A 549 30.25 -7.73 1.59
C VAL A 549 30.40 -7.11 0.21
N PRO A 550 29.62 -7.52 -0.81
CA PRO A 550 29.77 -6.99 -2.15
C PRO A 550 29.45 -5.50 -2.16
N ARG A 551 30.24 -4.74 -2.93
CA ARG A 551 30.15 -3.28 -3.00
C ARG A 551 28.81 -2.81 -3.56
N ASP A 552 28.37 -3.41 -4.67
CA ASP A 552 27.21 -2.94 -5.42
C ASP A 552 25.94 -3.72 -5.06
N SER A 553 25.98 -5.05 -5.13
CA SER A 553 24.85 -5.89 -4.76
C SER A 553 25.26 -7.31 -4.45
N TYR A 554 24.48 -7.98 -3.60
CA TYR A 554 24.40 -9.43 -3.66
C TYR A 554 23.67 -9.86 -4.94
N GLY A 555 23.91 -11.09 -5.37
CA GLY A 555 23.24 -11.69 -6.52
C GLY A 555 23.02 -13.17 -6.28
N TRP A 556 21.93 -13.68 -6.84
CA TRP A 556 21.60 -15.11 -6.79
C TRP A 556 22.67 -15.91 -7.54
N ASP A 557 22.77 -17.20 -7.26
CA ASP A 557 23.78 -18.07 -7.87
C ASP A 557 23.68 -18.10 -9.42
N ASN A 558 22.47 -18.04 -9.98
CA ASN A 558 22.25 -17.99 -11.42
C ASN A 558 22.71 -16.69 -12.12
N GLU A 559 23.06 -15.67 -11.34
CA GLU A 559 23.58 -14.39 -11.85
C GLU A 559 25.12 -14.41 -11.96
N LYS A 560 25.78 -15.45 -11.43
CA LYS A 560 27.23 -15.50 -11.22
C LYS A 560 27.87 -16.74 -11.85
N PRO A 561 29.09 -16.65 -12.40
CA PRO A 561 29.93 -15.46 -12.50
C PRO A 561 29.54 -14.56 -13.67
N GLN A 562 30.21 -13.40 -13.77
CA GLN A 562 30.16 -12.57 -14.96
C GLN A 562 30.78 -13.31 -16.15
N ARG A 563 30.13 -13.19 -17.31
CA ARG A 563 30.55 -13.85 -18.55
C ARG A 563 30.37 -12.95 -19.76
N LYS A 564 31.19 -13.19 -20.78
CA LYS A 564 31.15 -12.49 -22.05
C LYS A 564 30.28 -13.24 -23.04
N ILE A 565 29.30 -12.55 -23.62
CA ILE A 565 28.41 -13.08 -24.66
C ILE A 565 28.59 -12.30 -25.96
N THR A 566 28.42 -12.96 -27.10
CA THR A 566 28.41 -12.32 -28.42
C THR A 566 27.11 -12.69 -29.13
N VAL A 567 26.39 -11.67 -29.59
CA VAL A 567 25.06 -11.79 -30.20
C VAL A 567 25.15 -11.23 -31.60
N LYS A 568 24.77 -12.04 -32.61
CA LYS A 568 24.74 -11.62 -34.01
C LYS A 568 23.69 -10.53 -34.23
N ALA A 569 23.74 -9.85 -35.37
CA ALA A 569 22.71 -8.89 -35.73
C ALA A 569 21.35 -9.57 -35.98
N PHE A 570 20.27 -8.91 -35.58
CA PHE A 570 18.88 -9.35 -35.77
C PHE A 570 17.94 -8.12 -35.73
N GLU A 571 16.64 -8.32 -35.92
CA GLU A 571 15.64 -7.27 -35.75
C GLU A 571 14.70 -7.57 -34.59
N ALA A 572 14.34 -6.53 -33.83
CA ALA A 572 13.40 -6.62 -32.70
C ALA A 572 12.27 -5.61 -32.86
N GLN A 573 11.05 -6.00 -32.45
CA GLN A 573 9.96 -5.05 -32.30
C GLN A 573 10.19 -4.12 -31.11
N ALA A 574 9.74 -2.87 -31.28
CA ALA A 574 9.90 -1.81 -30.30
C ALA A 574 9.29 -2.16 -28.93
N ARG A 575 8.07 -2.71 -28.94
CA ARG A 575 7.24 -2.97 -27.76
C ARG A 575 6.73 -4.43 -27.72
N PRO A 576 6.22 -4.92 -26.58
CA PRO A 576 5.67 -6.28 -26.48
C PRO A 576 4.37 -6.46 -27.27
N ILE A 577 3.96 -7.72 -27.42
CA ILE A 577 2.68 -8.14 -28.00
C ILE A 577 1.54 -7.61 -27.11
N THR A 578 0.50 -7.04 -27.71
CA THR A 578 -0.67 -6.55 -26.95
C THR A 578 -1.79 -7.58 -26.84
N ASN A 579 -2.68 -7.38 -25.88
CA ASN A 579 -3.93 -8.15 -25.74
C ASN A 579 -4.76 -8.17 -27.04
N GLY A 580 -4.88 -7.03 -27.72
CA GLY A 580 -5.63 -6.91 -28.97
C GLY A 580 -4.98 -7.65 -30.14
N GLU A 581 -3.65 -7.66 -30.21
CA GLU A 581 -2.89 -8.44 -31.19
C GLU A 581 -3.06 -9.95 -30.94
N TYR A 582 -3.03 -10.38 -29.68
CA TYR A 582 -3.28 -11.78 -29.30
C TYR A 582 -4.73 -12.19 -29.53
N ALA A 583 -5.71 -11.31 -29.25
CA ALA A 583 -7.12 -11.55 -29.54
C ALA A 583 -7.35 -11.82 -31.04
N LYS A 584 -6.69 -11.04 -31.92
CA LYS A 584 -6.73 -11.26 -33.37
C LYS A 584 -6.23 -12.66 -33.73
N TYR A 585 -5.14 -13.11 -33.10
CA TYR A 585 -4.58 -14.45 -33.31
C TYR A 585 -5.57 -15.54 -32.91
N LEU A 586 -6.18 -15.44 -31.72
CA LEU A 586 -7.18 -16.40 -31.25
C LEU A 586 -8.37 -16.48 -32.21
N GLN A 587 -8.91 -15.32 -32.62
CA GLN A 587 -10.06 -15.24 -33.51
C GLN A 587 -9.74 -15.79 -34.91
N ALA A 588 -8.62 -15.39 -35.51
CA ALA A 588 -8.24 -15.81 -36.86
C ALA A 588 -8.00 -17.33 -36.98
N ASN A 589 -7.56 -17.96 -35.89
CA ASN A 589 -7.27 -19.40 -35.85
C ASN A 589 -8.38 -20.23 -35.19
N HIS A 590 -9.51 -19.60 -34.79
CA HIS A 590 -10.63 -20.26 -34.09
C HIS A 590 -10.17 -21.06 -32.86
N LEU A 591 -9.21 -20.52 -32.10
CA LEU A 591 -8.65 -21.21 -30.95
C LEU A 591 -9.60 -21.13 -29.76
N PRO A 592 -9.96 -22.27 -29.13
CA PRO A 592 -10.93 -22.31 -28.04
C PRO A 592 -10.31 -22.02 -26.66
N GLN A 593 -9.15 -21.36 -26.61
CA GLN A 593 -8.37 -21.16 -25.38
C GLN A 593 -8.03 -19.69 -25.21
N LYS A 594 -8.27 -19.18 -24.00
CA LYS A 594 -7.92 -17.82 -23.55
C LYS A 594 -6.71 -17.93 -22.61
N PRO A 595 -5.88 -16.89 -22.50
CA PRO A 595 -4.87 -16.85 -21.44
C PRO A 595 -5.54 -16.77 -20.07
N GLU A 596 -4.87 -17.23 -19.01
CA GLU A 596 -5.41 -17.18 -17.64
C GLU A 596 -5.51 -15.78 -17.06
N SER A 597 -4.78 -14.82 -17.65
CA SER A 597 -4.94 -13.39 -17.36
C SER A 597 -6.31 -12.84 -17.79
N TRP A 598 -7.06 -13.56 -18.64
CA TRP A 598 -8.41 -13.17 -19.09
C TRP A 598 -9.50 -13.94 -18.34
N VAL A 599 -10.72 -13.39 -18.33
CA VAL A 599 -11.94 -14.02 -17.83
C VAL A 599 -13.06 -13.87 -18.87
N LEU A 600 -14.00 -14.82 -18.89
CA LEU A 600 -15.20 -14.75 -19.74
C LEU A 600 -16.28 -13.91 -19.05
N VAL A 601 -16.88 -12.96 -19.78
CA VAL A 601 -17.87 -12.01 -19.24
C VAL A 601 -19.30 -12.36 -19.67
N LYS A 602 -19.48 -13.07 -20.79
CA LYS A 602 -20.80 -13.53 -21.26
C LYS A 602 -21.01 -15.00 -20.91
N SER A 603 -22.16 -15.30 -20.29
CA SER A 603 -22.50 -16.56 -19.60
C SER A 603 -22.72 -17.79 -20.50
N ASP A 604 -22.71 -17.62 -21.81
CA ASP A 604 -22.95 -18.73 -22.73
C ASP A 604 -21.62 -19.48 -22.83
N GLN A 605 -21.44 -20.53 -22.03
CA GLN A 605 -20.20 -21.33 -21.84
C GLN A 605 -19.57 -21.92 -23.12
N THR A 606 -20.08 -21.57 -24.30
CA THR A 606 -19.49 -21.85 -25.61
C THR A 606 -18.56 -20.70 -26.02
N TYR A 607 -17.30 -21.04 -26.25
CA TYR A 607 -16.30 -20.13 -26.83
C TYR A 607 -16.85 -19.43 -28.09
N PRO A 608 -16.66 -18.10 -28.25
CA PRO A 608 -17.31 -17.36 -29.34
C PRO A 608 -16.84 -17.86 -30.70
N THR A 609 -17.74 -18.52 -31.44
CA THR A 609 -17.55 -18.85 -32.86
C THR A 609 -18.00 -17.65 -33.70
N CYS A 610 -17.05 -16.83 -34.13
CA CYS A 610 -17.33 -15.69 -35.00
C CYS A 610 -16.72 -15.90 -36.40
N ASN A 611 -17.36 -15.33 -37.42
CA ASN A 611 -16.86 -15.37 -38.80
C ASN A 611 -15.47 -14.74 -38.86
N GLY A 612 -14.52 -15.43 -39.50
CA GLY A 612 -13.09 -15.11 -39.46
C GLY A 612 -12.74 -13.66 -39.83
N VAL A 613 -11.69 -13.13 -39.20
CA VAL A 613 -11.12 -11.81 -39.50
C VAL A 613 -10.21 -11.91 -40.72
N SER A 614 -10.30 -10.96 -41.66
CA SER A 614 -9.31 -10.81 -42.73
C SER A 614 -7.91 -10.56 -42.14
N GLN A 615 -6.87 -11.15 -42.73
CA GLN A 615 -5.47 -10.91 -42.31
C GLN A 615 -5.09 -9.41 -42.30
N SER A 616 -5.80 -8.58 -43.08
CA SER A 616 -5.61 -7.14 -43.18
C SER A 616 -6.14 -6.29 -42.01
N SER A 617 -6.93 -6.86 -41.07
CA SER A 617 -7.38 -6.11 -39.88
C SER A 617 -6.25 -5.99 -38.86
N SER A 618 -6.09 -4.84 -38.20
CA SER A 618 -5.09 -4.69 -37.12
C SER A 618 -5.50 -5.37 -35.81
N TYR A 619 -6.79 -5.58 -35.57
CA TYR A 619 -7.33 -6.11 -34.31
C TYR A 619 -8.47 -7.14 -34.54
N ALA A 620 -8.83 -7.86 -33.48
CA ALA A 620 -10.04 -8.68 -33.42
C ALA A 620 -11.32 -7.82 -33.57
N THR A 621 -12.45 -8.46 -33.86
CA THR A 621 -13.74 -7.74 -33.90
C THR A 621 -14.18 -7.33 -32.49
N ASN A 622 -14.86 -6.18 -32.37
CA ASN A 622 -15.43 -5.74 -31.09
C ASN A 622 -16.37 -6.79 -30.50
N ASP A 623 -17.13 -7.50 -31.35
CA ASP A 623 -17.98 -8.61 -30.92
C ASP A 623 -17.20 -9.74 -30.23
N PHE A 624 -16.06 -10.16 -30.80
CA PHE A 624 -15.20 -11.16 -30.18
C PHE A 624 -14.64 -10.67 -28.85
N MET A 625 -14.06 -9.46 -28.82
CA MET A 625 -13.47 -8.89 -27.61
C MET A 625 -14.48 -8.68 -26.48
N ALA A 626 -15.74 -8.38 -26.80
CA ALA A 626 -16.81 -8.18 -25.81
C ALA A 626 -17.16 -9.44 -25.00
N HIS A 627 -16.58 -10.61 -25.32
CA HIS A 627 -16.73 -11.83 -24.52
C HIS A 627 -15.71 -11.93 -23.38
N PHE A 628 -14.68 -11.09 -23.38
CA PHE A 628 -13.53 -11.22 -22.49
C PHE A 628 -13.27 -9.94 -21.70
N ALA A 629 -12.67 -10.12 -20.52
CA ALA A 629 -12.07 -9.07 -19.71
C ALA A 629 -10.71 -9.53 -19.19
N VAL A 630 -9.83 -8.59 -18.85
CA VAL A 630 -8.53 -8.83 -18.23
C VAL A 630 -8.69 -8.75 -16.71
N ARG A 631 -8.13 -9.72 -15.98
CA ARG A 631 -8.12 -9.73 -14.51
C ARG A 631 -7.17 -8.67 -13.98
N THR A 632 -7.62 -7.88 -13.01
CA THR A 632 -6.79 -6.90 -12.30
C THR A 632 -7.13 -6.91 -10.81
N VAL A 633 -6.32 -6.21 -10.00
CA VAL A 633 -6.62 -6.01 -8.57
C VAL A 633 -7.84 -5.10 -8.33
N PHE A 634 -8.33 -4.40 -9.35
CA PHE A 634 -9.55 -3.57 -9.30
C PHE A 634 -10.78 -4.30 -9.87
N GLY A 635 -10.71 -5.63 -10.01
CA GLY A 635 -11.69 -6.43 -10.72
C GLY A 635 -11.37 -6.58 -12.21
N SER A 636 -12.32 -7.13 -12.98
CA SER A 636 -12.13 -7.40 -14.41
C SER A 636 -12.31 -6.14 -15.26
N VAL A 637 -11.35 -5.83 -16.13
CA VAL A 637 -11.40 -4.71 -17.08
C VAL A 637 -11.77 -5.25 -18.47
N PRO A 638 -12.81 -4.72 -19.15
CA PRO A 638 -13.19 -5.18 -20.49
C PRO A 638 -11.99 -5.25 -21.43
N LEU A 639 -11.89 -6.34 -22.22
CA LEU A 639 -10.75 -6.55 -23.10
C LEU A 639 -10.60 -5.41 -24.12
N GLU A 640 -11.71 -4.78 -24.52
CA GLU A 640 -11.69 -3.58 -25.36
C GLU A 640 -10.89 -2.42 -24.74
N LEU A 641 -10.98 -2.20 -23.43
CA LEU A 641 -10.23 -1.13 -22.75
C LEU A 641 -8.77 -1.54 -22.49
N ALA A 642 -8.53 -2.83 -22.26
CA ALA A 642 -7.21 -3.39 -21.99
C ALA A 642 -6.47 -3.90 -23.24
N GLN A 643 -7.02 -3.70 -24.44
CA GLN A 643 -6.50 -4.28 -25.70
C GLN A 643 -5.08 -3.78 -26.05
N ASP A 644 -4.70 -2.62 -25.52
CA ASP A 644 -3.40 -1.98 -25.79
C ASP A 644 -2.35 -2.26 -24.72
N TRP A 645 -2.72 -3.00 -23.68
CA TRP A 645 -1.79 -3.49 -22.65
C TRP A 645 -1.00 -4.70 -23.18
N PRO A 646 0.18 -4.99 -22.64
CA PRO A 646 0.89 -6.23 -22.95
C PRO A 646 0.01 -7.43 -22.61
N VAL A 647 0.01 -8.44 -23.48
CA VAL A 647 -0.63 -9.73 -23.17
C VAL A 647 0.20 -10.48 -22.13
N ILE A 648 -0.47 -11.08 -21.15
CA ILE A 648 0.13 -11.97 -20.15
C ILE A 648 -0.32 -13.39 -20.47
N ALA A 649 0.63 -14.27 -20.78
CA ALA A 649 0.38 -15.66 -21.15
C ALA A 649 1.63 -16.53 -20.93
N SER A 650 1.47 -17.85 -20.99
CA SER A 650 2.60 -18.78 -20.92
C SER A 650 3.56 -18.62 -22.11
N TYR A 651 4.80 -19.11 -21.96
CA TYR A 651 5.75 -19.13 -23.08
C TYR A 651 5.20 -19.91 -24.27
N ASP A 652 4.60 -21.09 -24.04
CA ASP A 652 4.07 -21.94 -25.12
C ASP A 652 2.95 -21.27 -25.93
N GLU A 653 2.11 -20.47 -25.28
CA GLU A 653 1.07 -19.66 -25.92
C GLU A 653 1.69 -18.58 -26.82
N LEU A 654 2.64 -17.82 -26.29
CA LEU A 654 3.28 -16.71 -27.00
C LEU A 654 4.23 -17.20 -28.11
N ALA A 655 4.86 -18.37 -27.94
CA ALA A 655 5.68 -18.99 -28.96
C ALA A 655 4.83 -19.43 -30.17
N LYS A 656 3.61 -19.95 -29.93
CA LYS A 656 2.66 -20.26 -31.01
C LYS A 656 2.19 -19.00 -31.74
N TYR A 657 1.95 -17.91 -31.00
CA TYR A 657 1.66 -16.60 -31.60
C TYR A 657 2.83 -16.11 -32.46
N ALA A 658 4.05 -16.11 -31.92
CA ALA A 658 5.25 -15.65 -32.63
C ALA A 658 5.45 -16.42 -33.95
N LYS A 659 5.25 -17.75 -33.92
CA LYS A 659 5.30 -18.59 -35.11
C LYS A 659 4.20 -18.26 -36.13
N TRP A 660 2.99 -17.93 -35.68
CA TRP A 660 1.88 -17.56 -36.56
C TRP A 660 2.16 -16.27 -37.36
N VAL A 661 2.95 -15.35 -36.80
CA VAL A 661 3.41 -14.12 -37.47
C VAL A 661 4.82 -14.25 -38.08
N ASP A 662 5.30 -15.47 -38.29
CA ASP A 662 6.60 -15.79 -38.90
C ASP A 662 7.79 -15.11 -38.18
N CYS A 663 7.72 -15.05 -36.85
CA CYS A 663 8.74 -14.50 -35.96
C CYS A 663 9.10 -15.50 -34.85
N ARG A 664 9.95 -15.08 -33.92
CA ARG A 664 10.31 -15.86 -32.71
C ARG A 664 10.41 -14.98 -31.48
N ILE A 665 10.49 -15.62 -30.31
CA ILE A 665 10.78 -14.97 -29.01
C ILE A 665 12.32 -14.87 -28.87
N PRO A 666 12.87 -13.73 -28.38
CA PRO A 666 14.31 -13.56 -28.23
C PRO A 666 14.92 -14.59 -27.28
N THR A 667 16.18 -14.94 -27.50
CA THR A 667 17.02 -15.64 -26.50
C THR A 667 17.37 -14.69 -25.35
N PHE A 668 17.86 -15.22 -24.23
CA PHE A 668 18.40 -14.43 -23.12
C PHE A 668 19.44 -13.42 -23.60
N GLU A 669 20.39 -13.87 -24.42
CA GLU A 669 21.46 -13.04 -24.95
C GLU A 669 20.92 -11.93 -25.84
N GLU A 670 19.94 -12.23 -26.70
CA GLU A 670 19.28 -11.23 -27.54
C GLU A 670 18.49 -10.21 -26.73
N ALA A 671 17.76 -10.62 -25.70
CA ALA A 671 17.06 -9.71 -24.81
C ALA A 671 18.04 -8.74 -24.11
N LYS A 672 19.17 -9.26 -23.59
CA LYS A 672 20.25 -8.40 -23.04
C LYS A 672 20.83 -7.46 -24.10
N SER A 673 20.97 -7.92 -25.34
CA SER A 673 21.42 -7.13 -26.50
C SER A 673 20.45 -6.00 -26.87
N ILE A 674 19.14 -6.25 -26.80
CA ILE A 674 18.08 -5.24 -26.96
C ILE A 674 18.19 -4.19 -25.86
N TYR A 675 18.29 -4.60 -24.59
CA TYR A 675 18.34 -3.67 -23.46
C TYR A 675 19.56 -2.76 -23.52
N ALA A 676 20.73 -3.33 -23.83
CA ALA A 676 21.96 -2.57 -24.01
C ALA A 676 21.86 -1.58 -25.19
N HIS A 677 21.24 -1.99 -26.30
CA HIS A 677 21.03 -1.13 -27.45
C HIS A 677 20.06 0.02 -27.14
N ALA A 678 18.91 -0.28 -26.53
CA ALA A 678 17.91 0.70 -26.11
C ALA A 678 18.50 1.75 -25.15
N ALA A 679 19.35 1.35 -24.20
CA ALA A 679 20.03 2.27 -23.29
C ALA A 679 20.93 3.26 -24.05
N ARG A 680 21.73 2.79 -25.03
CA ARG A 680 22.60 3.65 -25.83
C ARG A 680 21.84 4.63 -26.73
N LEU A 681 20.69 4.22 -27.27
CA LEU A 681 19.81 5.11 -28.03
C LEU A 681 19.33 6.29 -27.17
N LYS A 682 18.96 6.04 -25.91
CA LYS A 682 18.53 7.09 -24.96
C LYS A 682 19.65 8.06 -24.58
N GLU A 683 20.86 7.57 -24.37
CA GLU A 683 22.01 8.43 -24.08
C GLU A 683 22.30 9.38 -25.27
N THR A 684 22.21 8.86 -26.49
CA THR A 684 22.44 9.63 -27.72
C THR A 684 21.37 10.71 -27.92
N SER A 685 20.10 10.40 -27.63
CA SER A 685 19.01 11.39 -27.71
C SER A 685 19.11 12.48 -26.64
N ASN A 686 19.54 12.15 -25.42
CA ASN A 686 19.73 13.11 -24.33
C ASN A 686 21.01 13.98 -24.51
N GLY A 687 22.04 13.45 -25.16
CA GLY A 687 23.25 14.21 -25.52
C GLY A 687 23.00 15.30 -26.56
N LEU A 688 21.96 15.16 -27.38
CA LEU A 688 21.55 16.14 -28.39
C LEU A 688 20.69 17.28 -27.81
N SER A 689 20.14 17.14 -26.60
CA SER A 689 19.31 18.16 -25.93
C SER A 689 20.06 19.04 -24.91
N ASN A 690 21.27 18.65 -24.48
CA ASN A 690 22.08 19.41 -23.51
C ASN A 690 23.02 20.46 -24.16
N GLY A 691 22.47 21.22 -25.12
CA GLY A 691 23.13 22.33 -25.80
C GLY A 691 22.66 23.71 -25.36
N HIS A 692 22.16 23.88 -24.13
CA HIS A 692 21.92 25.20 -23.54
C HIS A 692 22.33 25.20 -22.06
N SER A 693 23.63 25.39 -21.82
CA SER A 693 24.10 25.93 -20.54
C SER A 693 23.93 27.45 -20.57
N ASP A 694 23.13 27.97 -19.65
CA ASP A 694 23.05 29.40 -19.33
C ASP A 694 24.45 29.92 -18.94
N THR A 695 25.05 30.71 -19.82
CA THR A 695 26.11 31.66 -19.46
C THR A 695 25.71 33.03 -19.95
N ASN A 696 25.40 33.91 -18.99
CA ASN A 696 25.29 35.35 -19.17
C ASN A 696 26.53 35.93 -19.88
N GLY A 697 26.30 36.65 -20.97
CA GLY A 697 27.32 37.40 -21.69
C GLY A 697 26.70 38.36 -22.72
N VAL A 698 26.81 39.66 -22.43
CA VAL A 698 26.19 40.79 -23.13
C VAL A 698 26.94 41.17 -24.43
N ASN A 699 26.17 41.66 -25.41
CA ASN A 699 26.49 42.47 -26.61
C ASN A 699 26.99 41.80 -27.90
N GLY A 700 26.31 42.14 -29.00
CA GLY A 700 26.90 42.21 -30.35
C GLY A 700 25.91 42.02 -31.51
N HIS A 701 25.42 43.12 -32.08
CA HIS A 701 24.66 43.15 -33.34
C HIS A 701 25.40 42.50 -34.53
N GLY A 702 24.66 41.79 -35.38
CA GLY A 702 25.12 41.38 -36.72
C GLY A 702 24.00 40.75 -37.56
N HIS A 703 23.52 41.48 -38.56
CA HIS A 703 22.65 41.01 -39.64
C HIS A 703 23.37 40.03 -40.59
N SER A 704 22.67 39.00 -41.10
CA SER A 704 22.55 38.60 -42.54
C SER A 704 21.92 37.21 -42.61
N GLU A 705 20.70 37.06 -43.13
CA GLU A 705 20.37 36.68 -44.52
C GLU A 705 19.98 35.20 -44.67
N THR A 706 18.74 35.04 -45.13
CA THR A 706 18.11 33.81 -45.59
C THR A 706 18.76 33.30 -46.88
N ASN A 707 19.02 31.98 -46.97
CA ASN A 707 19.02 31.30 -48.26
C ASN A 707 18.59 29.82 -48.11
N PRO A 708 17.58 29.34 -48.85
CA PRO A 708 17.14 27.94 -48.83
C PRO A 708 17.82 27.12 -49.95
N LEU A 709 17.68 25.79 -49.84
CA LEU A 709 17.98 24.74 -50.85
C LEU A 709 19.39 24.12 -50.84
N ARG A 710 19.52 22.93 -50.23
CA ARG A 710 19.85 21.66 -50.94
C ARG A 710 19.87 20.45 -49.99
N PRO A 711 19.55 19.24 -50.51
CA PRO A 711 19.29 18.05 -49.72
C PRO A 711 20.59 17.39 -49.27
N ARG A 712 20.69 17.05 -47.98
CA ARG A 712 21.79 16.23 -47.43
C ARG A 712 21.34 14.78 -47.33
N THR A 713 21.98 13.93 -48.13
CA THR A 713 22.24 12.53 -47.78
C THR A 713 23.06 12.47 -46.48
N PRO A 714 22.86 11.45 -45.62
CA PRO A 714 23.86 11.12 -44.60
C PRO A 714 24.59 9.84 -45.02
N ASP A 715 25.75 10.01 -45.65
CA ASP A 715 26.84 9.04 -45.57
C ASP A 715 27.72 9.41 -44.37
N HIS A 716 28.08 8.39 -43.60
CA HIS A 716 29.11 8.38 -42.54
C HIS A 716 28.86 9.29 -41.33
N GLN A 717 28.12 8.78 -40.34
CA GLN A 717 28.37 9.15 -38.96
C GLN A 717 29.71 8.53 -38.50
N PRO A 718 30.62 9.31 -37.88
CA PRO A 718 31.78 8.74 -37.22
C PRO A 718 31.29 7.93 -36.01
N VAL A 719 31.69 6.65 -35.97
CA VAL A 719 31.50 5.76 -34.82
C VAL A 719 32.28 6.35 -33.65
N GLN A 720 31.63 7.19 -32.84
CA GLN A 720 32.10 7.45 -31.49
C GLN A 720 31.66 6.26 -30.64
N HIS A 721 32.61 5.42 -30.24
CA HIS A 721 32.38 4.36 -29.26
C HIS A 721 32.09 4.99 -27.89
N PRO A 722 30.88 4.82 -27.31
CA PRO A 722 30.67 5.07 -25.89
C PRO A 722 31.38 3.97 -25.09
N SER A 723 32.00 4.35 -23.99
CA SER A 723 33.03 3.59 -23.27
C SER A 723 32.53 2.52 -22.29
N ARG A 724 31.34 1.93 -22.47
CA ARG A 724 30.84 0.87 -21.56
C ARG A 724 30.39 -0.37 -22.32
N GLU A 725 31.18 -1.44 -22.19
CA GLU A 725 30.85 -2.80 -22.65
C GLU A 725 29.76 -3.48 -21.78
N SER A 726 29.41 -2.89 -20.63
CA SER A 726 28.44 -3.43 -19.66
C SER A 726 27.42 -2.38 -19.20
N LEU A 727 26.17 -2.81 -18.98
CA LEU A 727 25.17 -2.03 -18.26
C LEU A 727 25.57 -1.92 -16.77
N PRO A 728 25.16 -0.85 -16.06
CA PRO A 728 25.30 -0.81 -14.60
C PRO A 728 24.46 -1.91 -13.95
N VAL A 729 24.84 -2.36 -12.74
CA VAL A 729 24.11 -3.39 -11.98
C VAL A 729 22.66 -2.95 -11.73
N PHE A 730 22.43 -1.67 -11.45
CA PHE A 730 21.10 -1.08 -11.27
C PHE A 730 20.84 0.06 -12.26
N VAL A 731 19.61 0.16 -12.75
CA VAL A 731 19.15 1.20 -13.69
C VAL A 731 17.99 2.03 -13.14
N GLY A 732 17.84 3.27 -13.62
CA GLY A 732 16.70 4.12 -13.27
C GLY A 732 15.38 3.55 -13.80
N LEU A 733 14.32 3.65 -12.98
CA LEU A 733 13.01 3.05 -13.27
C LEU A 733 11.89 4.09 -13.45
N ASP A 734 12.21 5.38 -13.56
CA ASP A 734 11.22 6.47 -13.59
C ASP A 734 10.18 6.32 -14.70
N SER A 735 10.61 5.85 -15.88
CA SER A 735 9.76 5.57 -17.04
C SER A 735 9.13 4.18 -17.05
N CYS A 736 9.44 3.33 -16.07
CA CYS A 736 8.96 1.95 -16.00
C CYS A 736 7.66 1.85 -15.18
N ASN A 737 6.85 0.84 -15.49
CA ASN A 737 5.70 0.46 -14.69
C ASN A 737 6.10 -0.72 -13.80
N VAL A 738 6.65 -0.43 -12.62
CA VAL A 738 7.19 -1.39 -11.64
C VAL A 738 6.90 -0.87 -10.23
N GLY A 739 7.11 -1.69 -9.19
CA GLY A 739 7.00 -1.24 -7.80
C GLY A 739 5.62 -0.68 -7.45
N PHE A 740 4.54 -1.29 -7.94
CA PHE A 740 3.16 -0.91 -7.65
C PHE A 740 2.76 0.50 -8.09
N LYS A 741 3.49 1.11 -9.01
CA LYS A 741 3.22 2.48 -9.50
C LYS A 741 1.79 2.67 -10.00
N HIS A 742 1.24 1.67 -10.71
CA HIS A 742 -0.12 1.72 -11.25
C HIS A 742 -1.02 0.59 -10.75
N TRP A 743 -0.49 -0.42 -10.06
CA TRP A 743 -1.24 -1.61 -9.63
C TRP A 743 -1.86 -2.45 -10.76
N HIS A 744 -1.50 -2.19 -12.02
CA HIS A 744 -1.94 -2.94 -13.19
C HIS A 744 -0.97 -2.73 -14.38
N PRO A 745 -1.00 -3.59 -15.42
CA PRO A 745 -0.29 -3.33 -16.68
C PRO A 745 -0.81 -2.07 -17.38
N THR A 746 0.06 -1.34 -18.08
CA THR A 746 -0.30 -0.09 -18.77
C THR A 746 -0.25 -0.26 -20.29
N PRO A 747 -0.99 0.57 -21.07
CA PRO A 747 -0.87 0.58 -22.53
C PRO A 747 0.58 0.76 -23.00
N VAL A 748 0.95 0.12 -24.11
CA VAL A 748 2.32 0.17 -24.69
C VAL A 748 2.39 0.76 -26.09
N ILE A 749 1.25 1.00 -26.73
CA ILE A 749 1.15 1.41 -28.15
C ILE A 749 1.72 2.81 -28.44
N GLN A 750 1.83 3.66 -27.44
CA GLN A 750 2.44 4.98 -27.52
C GLN A 750 3.98 4.93 -27.68
N ASN A 751 4.59 3.77 -27.40
CA ASN A 751 6.05 3.56 -27.51
C ASN A 751 6.44 2.79 -28.78
N GLY A 752 5.57 2.69 -29.79
CA GLY A 752 5.83 1.89 -30.99
C GLY A 752 7.05 2.33 -31.82
N ASP A 753 7.43 3.60 -31.75
CA ASP A 753 8.59 4.21 -32.41
C ASP A 753 9.82 4.33 -31.49
N ARG A 754 9.78 3.67 -30.31
CA ARG A 754 10.84 3.68 -29.32
C ARG A 754 11.12 2.27 -28.81
N LEU A 755 12.34 1.78 -29.06
CA LEU A 755 12.76 0.47 -28.56
C LEU A 755 12.71 0.40 -27.02
N ALA A 756 11.77 -0.37 -26.48
CA ALA A 756 11.63 -0.60 -25.05
C ALA A 756 12.81 -1.43 -24.52
N GLY A 757 13.49 -0.91 -23.51
CA GLY A 757 14.60 -1.57 -22.84
C GLY A 757 14.19 -2.34 -21.58
N HIS A 758 15.15 -2.50 -20.66
CA HIS A 758 14.98 -3.18 -19.38
C HIS A 758 13.83 -2.56 -18.57
N GLY A 759 12.83 -3.38 -18.17
CA GLY A 759 11.68 -2.95 -17.37
C GLY A 759 10.60 -2.14 -18.11
N GLU A 760 10.74 -1.91 -19.42
CA GLU A 760 9.85 -1.01 -20.18
C GLU A 760 8.72 -1.73 -20.96
N LEU A 761 8.40 -2.98 -20.61
CA LEU A 761 7.37 -3.77 -21.30
C LEU A 761 5.94 -3.47 -20.81
N GLY A 762 5.69 -2.31 -20.21
CA GLY A 762 4.35 -1.92 -19.73
C GLY A 762 3.89 -2.63 -18.46
N GLY A 763 4.83 -3.21 -17.70
CA GLY A 763 4.55 -3.89 -16.43
C GLY A 763 4.46 -5.40 -16.52
N VAL A 764 5.14 -6.03 -17.48
CA VAL A 764 5.28 -7.50 -17.55
C VAL A 764 6.75 -7.87 -17.74
N TRP A 765 7.12 -9.03 -17.19
CA TRP A 765 8.37 -9.70 -17.52
C TRP A 765 8.42 -10.07 -19.00
N GLU A 766 9.63 -10.12 -19.56
CA GLU A 766 9.88 -10.54 -20.93
C GLU A 766 10.29 -12.01 -20.99
N TRP A 767 9.46 -12.86 -21.58
CA TRP A 767 9.82 -14.23 -21.92
C TRP A 767 11.01 -14.28 -22.88
N THR A 768 11.90 -15.25 -22.63
CA THR A 768 12.96 -15.62 -23.55
C THR A 768 12.80 -17.08 -24.00
N SER A 769 13.33 -17.41 -25.18
CA SER A 769 13.41 -18.79 -25.68
C SER A 769 14.51 -19.63 -25.03
N THR A 770 15.30 -19.04 -24.14
CA THR A 770 16.39 -19.73 -23.44
C THR A 770 15.83 -20.53 -22.25
N GLU A 771 16.09 -21.84 -22.27
CA GLU A 771 15.84 -22.72 -21.13
C GLU A 771 16.82 -22.39 -19.99
N LEU A 772 16.35 -22.45 -18.73
CA LEU A 772 17.20 -22.30 -17.56
C LEU A 772 18.15 -23.51 -17.46
N ALA A 773 19.45 -23.25 -17.57
CA ALA A 773 20.50 -24.26 -17.57
C ALA A 773 21.76 -23.72 -16.88
N PRO A 774 22.63 -24.61 -16.35
CA PRO A 774 23.91 -24.17 -15.80
C PRO A 774 24.76 -23.57 -16.92
N HIS A 775 25.33 -22.39 -16.68
CA HIS A 775 26.31 -21.79 -17.57
C HIS A 775 27.74 -22.05 -17.06
N ASP A 776 28.73 -21.78 -17.91
CA ASP A 776 30.15 -21.94 -17.54
C ASP A 776 30.47 -21.18 -16.25
N GLY A 777 31.06 -21.89 -15.29
CA GLY A 777 31.44 -21.36 -13.98
C GLY A 777 30.32 -21.26 -12.96
N PHE A 778 29.08 -21.68 -13.26
CA PHE A 778 27.98 -21.68 -12.29
C PHE A 778 28.34 -22.53 -11.06
N GLU A 779 28.11 -21.97 -9.87
CA GLU A 779 28.20 -22.66 -8.59
C GLU A 779 26.96 -22.34 -7.74
N ALA A 780 26.29 -23.37 -7.23
CA ALA A 780 25.14 -23.21 -6.36
C ALA A 780 25.51 -22.47 -5.07
N MET A 781 24.65 -21.58 -4.60
CA MET A 781 24.96 -20.78 -3.40
C MET A 781 24.98 -21.65 -2.13
N GLN A 782 25.93 -21.42 -1.24
CA GLN A 782 26.12 -22.29 -0.05
C GLN A 782 24.94 -22.26 0.93
N ILE A 783 24.33 -21.09 1.13
CA ILE A 783 23.26 -20.90 2.14
C ILE A 783 21.89 -21.43 1.66
N TYR A 784 21.68 -21.54 0.34
CA TYR A 784 20.48 -22.09 -0.27
C TYR A 784 20.78 -22.84 -1.59
N PRO A 785 21.44 -24.02 -1.55
CA PRO A 785 21.95 -24.68 -2.75
C PRO A 785 20.89 -25.07 -3.78
N GLY A 786 19.67 -25.39 -3.35
CA GLY A 786 18.57 -25.80 -4.22
C GLY A 786 17.78 -24.65 -4.84
N TYR A 787 18.20 -23.38 -4.65
CA TYR A 787 17.45 -22.22 -5.17
C TYR A 787 17.34 -22.23 -6.70
N THR A 788 18.45 -22.42 -7.41
CA THR A 788 18.45 -22.49 -8.89
C THR A 788 18.61 -23.92 -9.39
N SER A 789 19.54 -24.70 -8.81
CA SER A 789 19.97 -25.97 -9.42
C SER A 789 18.86 -27.02 -9.54
N ASP A 790 17.86 -26.97 -8.64
CA ASP A 790 16.71 -27.87 -8.68
C ASP A 790 15.85 -27.67 -9.94
N PHE A 791 15.98 -26.52 -10.61
CA PHE A 791 15.19 -26.12 -11.78
C PHE A 791 15.94 -26.28 -13.12
N PHE A 792 17.14 -26.87 -13.12
CA PHE A 792 17.85 -27.28 -14.35
C PHE A 792 17.28 -28.59 -14.92
N ASP A 793 15.96 -28.61 -15.14
CA ASP A 793 15.18 -29.77 -15.56
C ASP A 793 14.79 -29.72 -17.05
N GLY A 794 15.19 -28.66 -17.75
CA GLY A 794 14.85 -28.41 -19.14
C GLY A 794 13.40 -28.02 -19.37
N LYS A 795 12.61 -27.69 -18.32
CA LYS A 795 11.20 -27.28 -18.42
C LYS A 795 10.97 -25.78 -18.21
N HIS A 796 11.95 -25.12 -17.61
CA HIS A 796 11.86 -23.71 -17.24
C HIS A 796 12.50 -22.82 -18.29
N ASN A 797 11.82 -21.74 -18.65
CA ASN A 797 12.34 -20.70 -19.54
C ASN A 797 12.65 -19.45 -18.74
N VAL A 798 13.72 -18.74 -19.15
CA VAL A 798 14.16 -17.51 -18.51
C VAL A 798 13.21 -16.35 -18.87
N ILE A 799 12.91 -15.52 -17.88
CA ILE A 799 12.20 -14.23 -18.04
C ILE A 799 13.01 -13.08 -17.44
N LEU A 800 12.90 -11.87 -18.01
CA LEU A 800 13.72 -10.71 -17.65
C LEU A 800 12.90 -9.41 -17.47
N GLY A 801 13.46 -8.45 -16.73
CA GLY A 801 12.99 -7.05 -16.71
C GLY A 801 12.08 -6.62 -15.55
N GLY A 802 11.23 -7.48 -15.01
CA GLY A 802 10.27 -7.12 -13.96
C GLY A 802 8.86 -6.82 -14.46
N SER A 803 7.87 -6.93 -13.58
CA SER A 803 6.47 -6.57 -13.80
C SER A 803 6.05 -5.33 -12.99
N TRP A 804 4.80 -4.90 -13.16
CA TRP A 804 4.20 -3.82 -12.35
C TRP A 804 4.20 -4.11 -10.85
N ALA A 805 4.22 -5.39 -10.47
CA ALA A 805 4.23 -5.85 -9.08
C ALA A 805 5.65 -6.16 -8.55
N THR A 806 6.68 -6.09 -9.39
CA THR A 806 8.05 -6.42 -8.97
C THR A 806 8.69 -5.26 -8.22
N HIS A 807 9.29 -5.55 -7.06
CA HIS A 807 10.01 -4.57 -6.25
C HIS A 807 11.20 -3.93 -7.02
N PRO A 808 11.47 -2.62 -6.90
CA PRO A 808 12.53 -1.95 -7.65
C PRO A 808 13.94 -2.54 -7.51
N ARG A 809 14.31 -3.11 -6.35
CA ARG A 809 15.60 -3.83 -6.19
C ARG A 809 15.75 -5.03 -7.12
N ILE A 810 14.63 -5.68 -7.48
CA ILE A 810 14.63 -6.80 -8.40
C ILE A 810 14.47 -6.27 -9.83
N ALA A 811 13.44 -5.47 -10.08
CA ALA A 811 13.13 -4.95 -11.42
C ALA A 811 14.27 -4.10 -12.01
N GLY A 812 14.99 -3.34 -11.18
CA GLY A 812 16.08 -2.48 -11.59
C GLY A 812 17.42 -3.19 -11.74
N ARG A 813 17.57 -4.42 -11.23
CA ARG A 813 18.83 -5.17 -11.32
C ARG A 813 19.00 -5.77 -12.71
N THR A 814 20.02 -5.34 -13.44
CA THR A 814 20.27 -5.77 -14.83
C THR A 814 20.80 -7.19 -14.92
N THR A 815 21.32 -7.74 -13.84
CA THR A 815 21.83 -9.13 -13.76
C THR A 815 20.75 -10.14 -13.38
N PHE A 816 19.62 -9.71 -12.78
CA PHE A 816 18.60 -10.61 -12.26
C PHE A 816 18.02 -11.51 -13.35
N VAL A 817 17.86 -12.79 -13.01
CA VAL A 817 17.33 -13.84 -13.87
C VAL A 817 16.20 -14.55 -13.14
N ASN A 818 15.00 -14.45 -13.69
CA ASN A 818 13.82 -15.16 -13.19
C ASN A 818 13.42 -16.26 -14.19
N TRP A 819 12.60 -17.21 -13.76
CA TRP A 819 12.22 -18.35 -14.59
C TRP A 819 10.88 -18.95 -14.15
N TYR A 820 10.20 -19.58 -15.11
CA TYR A 820 8.98 -20.35 -14.87
C TYR A 820 8.88 -21.50 -15.87
N GLN A 821 8.12 -22.55 -15.52
CA GLN A 821 7.82 -23.63 -16.46
C GLN A 821 7.13 -23.06 -17.71
N ARG A 822 7.53 -23.53 -18.90
CA ARG A 822 7.14 -22.96 -20.21
C ARG A 822 5.62 -22.87 -20.45
N ASN A 823 4.85 -23.75 -19.82
CA ASN A 823 3.39 -23.85 -19.92
C ASN A 823 2.67 -23.25 -18.70
N TYR A 824 3.38 -22.66 -17.72
CA TYR A 824 2.78 -22.03 -16.55
C TYR A 824 2.21 -20.64 -16.93
N PRO A 825 0.87 -20.43 -16.87
CA PRO A 825 0.22 -19.28 -17.52
C PRO A 825 -0.01 -18.06 -16.61
N TYR A 826 0.29 -18.18 -15.33
CA TYR A 826 -0.06 -17.18 -14.30
C TYR A 826 0.96 -16.06 -14.04
N PRO A 827 2.29 -16.23 -14.26
CA PRO A 827 3.24 -15.15 -14.03
C PRO A 827 2.91 -13.92 -14.86
N TRP A 828 3.28 -12.73 -14.38
CA TRP A 828 3.10 -11.47 -15.09
C TRP A 828 4.08 -11.34 -16.26
N ALA A 829 4.04 -12.27 -17.21
CA ALA A 829 5.02 -12.40 -18.28
C ALA A 829 4.35 -12.30 -19.66
N GLY A 830 4.93 -11.46 -20.51
CA GLY A 830 4.59 -11.29 -21.92
C GLY A 830 5.82 -11.54 -22.79
N ALA A 831 5.74 -11.22 -24.08
CA ALA A 831 6.86 -11.37 -25.00
C ALA A 831 6.88 -10.26 -26.05
N ARG A 832 8.06 -10.01 -26.62
CA ARG A 832 8.22 -9.26 -27.87
C ARG A 832 8.65 -10.21 -28.99
N LEU A 833 8.53 -9.73 -30.22
CA LEU A 833 8.96 -10.47 -31.41
C LEU A 833 10.35 -10.05 -31.86
N VAL A 834 11.12 -11.04 -32.32
CA VAL A 834 12.37 -10.84 -33.05
C VAL A 834 12.38 -11.68 -34.33
N ARG A 835 13.24 -11.32 -35.27
CA ARG A 835 13.51 -12.09 -36.49
C ARG A 835 14.97 -11.97 -36.92
N ASP A 836 15.43 -12.97 -37.65
CA ASP A 836 16.80 -13.00 -38.18
C ASP A 836 16.93 -12.04 -39.38
N VAL A 837 18.15 -11.52 -39.59
CA VAL A 837 18.50 -10.59 -40.68
C VAL A 837 19.24 -11.31 -41.81
#